data_AF-A0A251RX37-F1
#
_entry.id   AF-A0A251RX37-F1
#
_cell.length_a   1.000
_cell.length_b   1.000
_cell.length_c   1.000
_cell.angle_alpha   90.00
_cell.angle_beta   90.00
_cell.angle_gamma   90.00
#
_symmetry.space_group_name_H-M   'P 1'
#
loop_
_entity.id
_entity.type
_entity.pdbx_description
1 polymer ?
#
loop_
_entity_poly.entity_id
_entity_poly.type
_entity_poly.pdbx_seq_one_letter_code
_entity_poly.pdbx_strand_id
1 'polypeptide(L)'
;MHFAKLDDSPMFRKQMQSLEESAELLRERSLKFYKGCRKYTEGLGEGYDGDIAFASTLETFGGGHNDPISVAFGGPVMTKFTIALREIGTYKEVLRSQVEHILNDRLLQFVNIDMLDVKEARKRFDKASLLYDQAREKFLSLKKGTKSDIAIVLEEDLHNARASFEQARFNLVTALSNVEAKKRFEFLEAVSGTMDAHLRYFKQGYELLHQMEPYINQVLTYAHQSRERSNYEQAALNERMQEYKRQIDRESRWSSNGSNGSPNGDGIQAIGRSSHKMIEAVMQSASKGKVQTIRQGYLSKRSSNLRGDWKRRFFVLDSRGMLYYYRKQSSKPSGSGTQISAQRNSSELGHGLLSRWLSSHHHGGSGVHDEKSVAHHTVNLLTSTIKVDADQSDLRFCFRIISPTKNYTLQAESTLDQMDWIEKITGVIASLLSSQVTERCLSGSPMGSSHHRSASDSSSFESSDFDHNNSAVEEYHNHTSERPAYPNPGRLSRISHHLQPAPKPIDVLRRVCGNDKCADCGAPDPDWACLNLGVLVCIECSGVHRNLGVHISKVRSLTLDVKVWEPSVITLFQSLGNAFANSVWEELLHSKKTELVPAGLYKSDKPQLLCFSKPSHSDSIAVKEKFIHAKYALKAFVRKPKDHSLVAQHIWEAVGANDKKSVYRLIVNFEADVNRVYERGSCNSSLTLAKAMLLQEPTGDRSMEAGTSEAHGDALDGCTLLHLACETADVGMIELLLQYGAAINVTSSRGHTPLHHCILRGKAACAKLLLSRGADPQAVNGAGKTAMEVAVESKFRDSEVLSLISDSNG
;
A
#
# COMPACT_ATOMS: atom_id res chain seq x y z
N MET A 1 38.82 -4.64 60.07
CA MET A 1 39.25 -5.72 60.98
C MET A 1 40.32 -5.16 61.89
N HIS A 2 40.43 -5.65 63.13
CA HIS A 2 41.55 -5.26 63.99
C HIS A 2 42.23 -6.53 64.51
N PHE A 3 43.45 -6.79 64.02
CA PHE A 3 44.36 -7.73 64.66
C PHE A 3 45.13 -6.92 65.71
N ALA A 4 44.77 -7.09 66.99
CA ALA A 4 45.37 -6.31 68.07
C ALA A 4 46.88 -6.60 68.25
N LYS A 5 47.32 -7.81 67.85
CA LYS A 5 48.71 -8.23 67.77
C LYS A 5 48.90 -9.07 66.51
N LEU A 6 50.03 -8.90 65.84
CA LEU A 6 50.37 -9.63 64.61
C LEU A 6 51.26 -10.85 64.85
N ASP A 7 51.60 -11.16 66.09
CA ASP A 7 52.39 -12.35 66.43
C ASP A 7 51.62 -13.63 66.05
N ASP A 8 52.33 -14.67 65.61
CA ASP A 8 51.76 -15.99 65.33
C ASP A 8 51.35 -16.72 66.62
N SER A 9 50.35 -16.17 67.29
CA SER A 9 49.77 -16.71 68.51
C SER A 9 48.60 -17.65 68.20
N PRO A 10 48.26 -18.60 69.09
CA PRO A 10 47.04 -19.40 68.96
C PRO A 10 45.78 -18.55 68.80
N MET A 11 45.72 -17.37 69.44
CA MET A 11 44.60 -16.43 69.32
C MET A 11 44.53 -15.80 67.92
N PHE A 12 45.68 -15.44 67.34
CA PHE A 12 45.75 -14.94 65.96
C PHE A 12 45.30 -16.01 64.96
N ARG A 13 45.80 -17.25 65.11
CA ARG A 13 45.40 -18.37 64.25
C ARG A 13 43.91 -18.67 64.34
N LYS A 14 43.33 -18.62 65.55
CA LYS A 14 41.87 -18.77 65.74
C LYS A 14 41.08 -17.65 65.08
N GLN A 15 41.56 -16.41 65.15
CA GLN A 15 40.92 -15.27 64.47
C GLN A 15 40.98 -15.42 62.95
N MET A 16 42.11 -15.85 62.40
CA MET A 16 42.28 -16.12 60.97
C MET A 16 41.35 -17.24 60.50
N GLN A 17 41.27 -18.35 61.25
CA GLN A 17 40.35 -19.45 60.95
C GLN A 17 38.88 -18.99 60.96
N SER A 18 38.49 -18.15 61.93
CA SER A 18 37.13 -17.58 61.96
C SER A 18 36.81 -16.72 60.73
N LEU A 19 37.79 -16.01 60.18
CA LEU A 19 37.64 -15.24 58.94
C LEU A 19 37.53 -16.16 57.72
N GLU A 20 38.28 -17.26 57.67
CA GLU A 20 38.17 -18.28 56.62
C GLU A 20 36.79 -18.93 56.60
N GLU A 21 36.30 -19.34 57.77
CA GLU A 21 34.95 -19.89 57.94
C GLU A 21 33.88 -18.87 57.50
N SER A 22 34.04 -17.59 57.87
CA SER A 22 33.13 -16.53 57.42
C SER A 22 33.19 -16.29 55.91
N ALA A 23 34.38 -16.39 55.30
CA ALA A 23 34.56 -16.19 53.85
C ALA A 23 33.91 -17.34 53.07
N GLU A 24 34.05 -18.58 53.54
CA GLU A 24 33.43 -19.75 52.90
C GLU A 24 31.90 -19.72 53.04
N LEU A 25 31.37 -19.37 54.21
CA LEU A 25 29.93 -19.17 54.40
C LEU A 25 29.38 -18.05 53.49
N LEU A 26 30.14 -16.98 53.31
CA LEU A 26 29.78 -15.90 52.39
C LEU A 26 29.78 -16.38 50.94
N ARG A 27 30.77 -17.18 50.51
CA ARG A 27 30.81 -17.79 49.18
C ARG A 27 29.58 -18.64 48.91
N GLU A 28 29.17 -19.48 49.85
CA GLU A 28 27.97 -20.32 49.69
C GLU A 28 26.69 -19.48 49.55
N ARG A 29 26.55 -18.44 50.38
CA ARG A 29 25.42 -17.52 50.31
C ARG A 29 25.40 -16.75 48.98
N SER A 30 26.54 -16.24 48.54
CA SER A 30 26.66 -15.51 47.26
C SER A 30 26.37 -16.42 46.07
N LEU A 31 26.83 -17.66 46.08
CA LEU A 31 26.53 -18.62 45.02
C LEU A 31 25.03 -18.97 44.97
N LYS A 32 24.40 -19.16 46.14
CA LYS A 32 22.95 -19.40 46.21
C LYS A 32 22.17 -18.17 45.70
N PHE A 33 22.61 -16.97 46.07
CA PHE A 33 21.98 -15.73 45.62
C PHE A 33 22.13 -15.54 44.11
N TYR A 34 23.33 -15.72 43.57
CA TYR A 34 23.61 -15.69 42.13
C TYR A 34 22.69 -16.62 41.34
N LYS A 35 22.48 -17.86 41.81
CA LYS A 35 21.53 -18.79 41.15
C LYS A 35 20.10 -18.24 41.11
N GLY A 36 19.67 -17.53 42.14
CA GLY A 36 18.37 -16.86 42.18
C GLY A 36 18.31 -15.65 41.24
N CYS A 37 19.33 -14.78 41.28
CA CYS A 37 19.42 -13.60 40.42
C CYS A 37 19.50 -13.98 38.93
N ARG A 38 20.24 -15.04 38.59
CA ARG A 38 20.30 -15.57 37.23
C ARG A 38 18.93 -16.03 36.73
N LYS A 39 18.19 -16.79 37.53
CA LYS A 39 16.82 -17.19 37.17
C LYS A 39 15.90 -15.98 36.99
N TYR A 40 16.07 -14.96 37.84
CA TYR A 40 15.33 -13.71 37.72
C TYR A 40 15.66 -12.98 36.40
N THR A 41 16.93 -12.86 36.02
CA THR A 41 17.33 -12.25 34.73
C THR A 41 16.90 -13.08 33.53
N GLU A 42 16.89 -14.42 33.63
CA GLU A 42 16.32 -15.30 32.61
C GLU A 42 14.81 -15.04 32.45
N GLY A 43 14.06 -14.94 33.55
CA GLY A 43 12.63 -14.61 33.53
C GLY A 43 12.33 -13.20 33.01
N LEU A 44 13.20 -12.21 33.25
CA LEU A 44 13.10 -10.90 32.61
C LEU A 44 13.27 -10.98 31.09
N GLY A 45 14.22 -11.80 30.61
CA GLY A 45 14.42 -12.05 29.19
C GLY A 45 13.22 -12.74 28.54
N GLU A 46 12.69 -13.79 29.16
CA GLU A 46 11.45 -14.44 28.70
C GLU A 46 10.26 -13.46 28.68
N GLY A 47 10.18 -12.59 29.69
CA GLY A 47 9.18 -11.52 29.75
C GLY A 47 9.35 -10.47 28.66
N TYR A 48 10.57 -10.18 28.21
CA TYR A 48 10.85 -9.30 27.08
C TYR A 48 10.38 -9.95 25.77
N ASP A 49 10.77 -11.21 25.53
CA ASP A 49 10.36 -11.96 24.34
C ASP A 49 8.83 -12.08 24.25
N GLY A 50 8.16 -12.30 25.39
CA GLY A 50 6.71 -12.33 25.50
C GLY A 50 6.04 -11.00 25.10
N ASP A 51 6.56 -9.87 25.57
CA ASP A 51 6.04 -8.55 25.21
C ASP A 51 6.20 -8.26 23.71
N ILE A 52 7.36 -8.59 23.12
CA ILE A 52 7.63 -8.38 21.69
C ILE A 52 6.76 -9.29 20.82
N ALA A 53 6.57 -10.54 21.23
CA ALA A 53 5.70 -11.48 20.53
C ALA A 53 4.24 -10.99 20.55
N PHE A 54 3.75 -10.56 21.72
CA PHE A 54 2.41 -10.00 21.86
C PHE A 54 2.22 -8.73 21.03
N ALA A 55 3.18 -7.80 21.06
CA ALA A 55 3.13 -6.59 20.23
C ALA A 55 3.08 -6.93 18.73
N SER A 56 3.84 -7.93 18.29
CA SER A 56 3.88 -8.33 16.88
C SER A 56 2.58 -9.01 16.41
N THR A 57 1.94 -9.81 17.27
CA THR A 57 0.62 -10.38 16.96
C THR A 57 -0.47 -9.31 16.97
N LEU A 58 -0.40 -8.34 17.90
CA LEU A 58 -1.30 -7.19 17.94
C LEU A 58 -1.16 -6.30 16.69
N GLU A 59 0.07 -6.08 16.21
CA GLU A 59 0.33 -5.35 14.97
C GLU A 59 -0.23 -6.09 13.74
N THR A 60 -0.02 -7.40 13.68
CA THR A 60 -0.55 -8.24 12.59
C THR A 60 -2.07 -8.23 12.57
N PHE A 61 -2.70 -8.30 13.75
CA PHE A 61 -4.15 -8.20 13.91
C PHE A 61 -4.66 -6.79 13.57
N GLY A 62 -3.98 -5.77 14.08
CA GLY A 62 -4.31 -4.36 13.89
C GLY A 62 -4.15 -3.90 12.44
N GLY A 63 -3.39 -4.61 11.62
CA GLY A 63 -3.19 -4.38 10.18
C GLY A 63 -2.62 -3.01 9.84
N GLY A 64 -2.60 -2.67 8.55
CA GLY A 64 -2.04 -1.40 8.09
C GLY A 64 -2.97 -0.21 8.37
N HIS A 65 -2.39 0.98 8.48
CA HIS A 65 -3.10 2.26 8.61
C HIS A 65 -4.15 2.51 7.50
N ASN A 66 -4.03 1.79 6.38
CA ASN A 66 -4.89 1.89 5.20
C ASN A 66 -5.76 0.65 4.95
N ASP A 67 -5.76 -0.34 5.85
CA ASP A 67 -6.67 -1.48 5.75
C ASP A 67 -8.07 -1.08 6.27
N PRO A 68 -9.13 -1.10 5.42
CA PRO A 68 -10.47 -0.76 5.86
C PRO A 68 -10.99 -1.65 7.00
N ILE A 69 -10.51 -2.90 7.11
CA ILE A 69 -10.89 -3.79 8.23
C ILE A 69 -10.30 -3.26 9.53
N SER A 70 -9.00 -2.99 9.53
CA SER A 70 -8.26 -2.37 10.63
C SER A 70 -8.86 -1.07 11.11
N VAL A 71 -9.14 -0.14 10.19
CA VAL A 71 -9.72 1.17 10.54
C VAL A 71 -11.09 0.99 11.21
N ALA A 72 -11.89 0.01 10.77
CA ALA A 72 -13.22 -0.25 11.30
C ALA A 72 -13.26 -0.75 12.77
N PHE A 73 -12.12 -1.13 13.37
CA PHE A 73 -12.06 -1.46 14.82
C PHE A 73 -10.98 -0.66 15.58
N GLY A 74 -10.43 0.40 14.98
CA GLY A 74 -9.47 1.28 15.66
C GLY A 74 -7.99 0.94 15.43
N GLY A 75 -7.64 0.34 14.29
CA GLY A 75 -6.27 -0.03 13.88
C GLY A 75 -5.21 1.07 14.07
N PRO A 76 -5.47 2.35 13.71
CA PRO A 76 -4.52 3.43 13.95
C PRO A 76 -4.18 3.63 15.44
N VAL A 77 -5.11 3.34 16.36
CA VAL A 77 -4.88 3.41 17.80
C VAL A 77 -4.17 2.14 18.30
N MET A 78 -4.51 0.97 17.76
CA MET A 78 -3.81 -0.29 18.07
C MET A 78 -2.32 -0.21 17.77
N THR A 79 -1.94 0.49 16.70
CA THR A 79 -0.51 0.74 16.37
C THR A 79 0.21 1.49 17.49
N LYS A 80 -0.45 2.44 18.16
CA LYS A 80 0.14 3.15 19.31
C LYS A 80 0.37 2.24 20.50
N PHE A 81 -0.59 1.34 20.78
CA PHE A 81 -0.42 0.33 21.83
C PHE A 81 0.72 -0.64 21.52
N THR A 82 0.84 -1.09 20.26
CA THR A 82 1.98 -1.91 19.81
C THR A 82 3.31 -1.22 20.09
N ILE A 83 3.44 0.07 19.72
CA ILE A 83 4.68 0.84 19.95
C ILE A 83 4.98 0.93 21.45
N ALA A 84 3.98 1.29 22.27
CA ALA A 84 4.15 1.39 23.71
C ALA A 84 4.57 0.05 24.35
N LEU A 85 4.00 -1.07 23.91
CA LEU A 85 4.36 -2.41 24.39
C LEU A 85 5.81 -2.80 24.02
N ARG A 86 6.25 -2.47 22.79
CA ARG A 86 7.65 -2.68 22.38
C ARG A 86 8.62 -1.84 23.21
N GLU A 87 8.22 -0.62 23.55
CA GLU A 87 9.02 0.28 24.36
C GLU A 87 9.11 -0.18 25.83
N ILE A 88 8.00 -0.64 26.43
CA ILE A 88 8.01 -1.31 27.75
C ILE A 88 8.93 -2.54 27.74
N GLY A 89 8.86 -3.35 26.70
CA GLY A 89 9.77 -4.48 26.50
C GLY A 89 11.23 -4.01 26.51
N THR A 90 11.54 -2.94 25.78
CA THR A 90 12.90 -2.36 25.75
C THR A 90 13.37 -1.91 27.13
N TYR A 91 12.52 -1.27 27.93
CA TYR A 91 12.86 -0.91 29.32
C TYR A 91 13.13 -2.15 30.18
N LYS A 92 12.39 -3.25 29.97
CA LYS A 92 12.60 -4.53 30.66
C LYS A 92 13.94 -5.16 30.30
N GLU A 93 14.35 -5.08 29.03
CA GLU A 93 15.65 -5.56 28.58
C GLU A 93 16.80 -4.74 29.17
N VAL A 94 16.62 -3.42 29.29
CA VAL A 94 17.58 -2.54 30.01
C VAL A 94 17.68 -2.95 31.48
N LEU A 95 16.55 -3.20 32.15
CA LEU A 95 16.54 -3.71 33.53
C LEU A 95 17.30 -5.04 33.63
N ARG A 96 17.01 -6.01 32.75
CA ARG A 96 17.67 -7.31 32.70
C ARG A 96 19.18 -7.15 32.60
N SER A 97 19.66 -6.36 31.64
CA SER A 97 21.07 -6.09 31.41
C SER A 97 21.74 -5.40 32.61
N GLN A 98 21.07 -4.43 33.23
CA GLN A 98 21.60 -3.75 34.42
C GLN A 98 21.72 -4.71 35.61
N VAL A 99 20.73 -5.56 35.87
CA VAL A 99 20.81 -6.55 36.95
C VAL A 99 21.91 -7.58 36.69
N GLU A 100 22.06 -8.01 35.43
CA GLU A 100 23.12 -8.94 35.03
C GLU A 100 24.51 -8.35 35.32
N HIS A 101 24.80 -7.14 34.86
CA HIS A 101 26.10 -6.52 35.02
C HIS A 101 26.39 -6.03 36.45
N ILE A 102 25.42 -5.41 37.12
CA ILE A 102 25.61 -4.81 38.45
C ILE A 102 25.65 -5.87 39.54
N LEU A 103 24.89 -6.96 39.39
CA LEU A 103 24.72 -7.96 40.45
C LEU A 103 25.25 -9.35 40.06
N ASN A 104 24.82 -9.93 38.93
CA ASN A 104 25.21 -11.31 38.60
C ASN A 104 26.71 -11.44 38.37
N ASP A 105 27.29 -10.57 37.56
CA ASP A 105 28.72 -10.58 37.24
C ASP A 105 29.57 -10.36 38.49
N ARG A 106 29.13 -9.46 39.38
CA ARG A 106 29.81 -9.18 40.66
C ARG A 106 29.78 -10.37 41.61
N LEU A 107 28.64 -11.05 41.73
CA LEU A 107 28.52 -12.26 42.55
C LEU A 107 29.34 -13.41 41.97
N LEU A 108 29.42 -13.52 40.64
CA LEU A 108 30.19 -14.56 39.98
C LEU A 108 31.70 -14.32 40.08
N GLN A 109 32.15 -13.09 39.86
CA GLN A 109 33.52 -12.62 40.11
C GLN A 109 33.94 -12.91 41.56
N PHE A 110 33.06 -12.49 42.48
CA PHE A 110 32.81 -13.06 43.80
C PHE A 110 33.43 -14.44 44.07
N VAL A 111 32.62 -15.40 43.64
CA VAL A 111 32.75 -16.82 43.92
C VAL A 111 33.92 -17.45 43.17
N ASN A 112 34.22 -16.98 41.96
CA ASN A 112 35.18 -17.62 41.08
C ASN A 112 36.58 -17.05 41.19
N ILE A 113 36.78 -15.78 41.56
CA ILE A 113 38.10 -15.15 41.53
C ILE A 113 38.56 -14.81 42.94
N ASP A 114 37.80 -13.99 43.68
CA ASP A 114 38.25 -13.55 45.01
C ASP A 114 38.37 -14.72 46.00
N MET A 115 37.46 -15.69 45.92
CA MET A 115 37.53 -16.90 46.75
C MET A 115 38.61 -17.88 46.28
N LEU A 116 39.00 -17.84 45.01
CA LEU A 116 40.13 -18.61 44.50
C LEU A 116 41.45 -18.08 45.07
N ASP A 117 41.60 -16.76 45.15
CA ASP A 117 42.78 -16.11 45.74
C ASP A 117 42.96 -16.50 47.22
N VAL A 118 41.87 -16.57 48.00
CA VAL A 118 41.91 -17.04 49.40
C VAL A 118 42.38 -18.50 49.48
N LYS A 119 41.84 -19.39 48.64
CA LYS A 119 42.22 -20.82 48.62
C LYS A 119 43.69 -21.00 48.27
N GLU A 120 44.17 -20.25 47.28
CA GLU A 120 45.55 -20.29 46.83
C GLU A 120 46.52 -19.66 47.84
N ALA A 121 46.11 -18.60 48.56
CA ALA A 121 46.88 -18.05 49.67
C ALA A 121 46.94 -19.03 50.86
N ARG A 122 45.82 -19.70 51.19
CA ARG A 122 45.75 -20.72 52.24
C ARG A 122 46.71 -21.87 51.99
N LYS A 123 46.72 -22.39 50.76
CA LYS A 123 47.61 -23.47 50.33
C LYS A 123 49.08 -23.10 50.43
N ARG A 124 49.44 -21.85 50.07
CA ARG A 124 50.81 -21.33 50.24
C ARG A 124 51.18 -21.22 51.71
N PHE A 125 50.26 -20.76 52.56
CA PHE A 125 50.48 -20.67 54.00
C PHE A 125 50.69 -22.05 54.65
N ASP A 126 49.88 -23.07 54.32
CA ASP A 126 50.10 -24.44 54.82
C ASP A 126 51.47 -25.00 54.44
N LYS A 127 51.86 -24.82 53.17
CA LYS A 127 53.17 -25.26 52.68
C LYS A 127 54.30 -24.55 53.42
N ALA A 128 54.20 -23.23 53.60
CA ALA A 128 55.23 -22.44 54.29
C ALA A 128 55.30 -22.77 55.79
N SER A 129 54.16 -23.03 56.45
CA SER A 129 54.11 -23.48 57.84
C SER A 129 54.83 -24.82 58.03
N LEU A 130 54.54 -25.80 57.17
CA LEU A 130 55.20 -27.11 57.23
C LEU A 130 56.71 -27.01 57.03
N LEU A 131 57.16 -26.22 56.06
CA LEU A 131 58.60 -26.02 55.79
C LEU A 131 59.30 -25.32 56.96
N TYR A 132 58.64 -24.34 57.58
CA TYR A 132 59.16 -23.65 58.75
C TYR A 132 59.28 -24.58 59.97
N ASP A 133 58.26 -25.39 60.24
CA ASP A 133 58.30 -26.37 61.33
C ASP A 133 59.44 -27.40 61.12
N GLN A 134 59.63 -27.89 59.89
CA GLN A 134 60.73 -28.80 59.54
C GLN A 134 62.12 -28.15 59.72
N ALA A 135 62.30 -26.91 59.28
CA ALA A 135 63.56 -26.18 59.46
C ALA A 135 63.85 -25.93 60.95
N ARG A 136 62.81 -25.62 61.72
CA ARG A 136 62.89 -25.41 63.16
C ARG A 136 63.26 -26.69 63.91
N GLU A 137 62.66 -27.83 63.58
CA GLU A 137 63.02 -29.13 64.17
C GLU A 137 64.47 -29.51 63.88
N LYS A 138 64.93 -29.33 62.63
CA LYS A 138 66.34 -29.57 62.25
C LYS A 138 67.29 -28.69 63.07
N PHE A 139 67.00 -27.40 63.20
CA PHE A 139 67.82 -26.47 63.98
C PHE A 139 67.83 -26.84 65.48
N LEU A 140 66.67 -27.17 66.06
CA LEU A 140 66.57 -27.55 67.48
C LEU A 140 67.24 -28.89 67.80
N SER A 141 67.46 -29.74 66.79
CA SER A 141 68.18 -31.03 66.95
C SER A 141 69.70 -30.87 67.08
N LEU A 142 70.25 -29.67 66.87
CA LEU A 142 71.68 -29.39 66.96
C LEU A 142 72.22 -29.63 68.38
N LYS A 143 73.34 -30.35 68.47
CA LYS A 143 74.05 -30.58 69.74
C LYS A 143 75.09 -29.49 69.98
N LYS A 144 75.44 -29.23 71.24
CA LYS A 144 76.46 -28.23 71.63
C LYS A 144 77.85 -28.44 70.99
N GLY A 145 78.16 -29.63 70.49
CA GLY A 145 79.42 -29.94 69.78
C GLY A 145 79.33 -29.93 68.25
N THR A 146 78.24 -29.43 67.67
CA THR A 146 78.06 -29.38 66.20
C THR A 146 79.05 -28.38 65.58
N LYS A 147 79.59 -28.70 64.40
CA LYS A 147 80.51 -27.81 63.67
C LYS A 147 79.83 -26.47 63.36
N SER A 148 80.56 -25.37 63.57
CA SER A 148 80.06 -24.00 63.37
C SER A 148 79.47 -23.80 61.97
N ASP A 149 80.13 -24.31 60.92
CA ASP A 149 79.68 -24.12 59.54
C ASP A 149 78.31 -24.77 59.28
N ILE A 150 78.05 -25.93 59.88
CA ILE A 150 76.76 -26.65 59.76
C ILE A 150 75.66 -25.91 60.53
N ALA A 151 76.00 -25.36 61.71
CA ALA A 151 75.07 -24.59 62.52
C ALA A 151 74.63 -23.30 61.79
N ILE A 152 75.56 -22.60 61.13
CA ILE A 152 75.28 -21.38 60.36
C ILE A 152 74.32 -21.67 59.19
N VAL A 153 74.56 -22.74 58.42
CA VAL A 153 73.69 -23.10 57.29
C VAL A 153 72.26 -23.42 57.76
N LEU A 154 72.11 -24.18 58.85
CA LEU A 154 70.79 -24.50 59.38
C LEU A 154 70.09 -23.29 60.02
N GLU A 155 70.86 -22.33 60.56
CA GLU A 155 70.34 -21.06 61.05
C GLU A 155 69.82 -20.18 59.90
N GLU A 156 70.56 -20.11 58.80
CA GLU A 156 70.15 -19.41 57.58
C GLU A 156 68.89 -20.04 56.95
N ASP A 157 68.86 -21.38 56.84
CA ASP A 157 67.68 -22.13 56.39
C ASP A 157 66.45 -21.84 57.26
N LEU A 158 66.62 -21.79 58.59
CA LEU A 158 65.55 -21.42 59.52
C LEU A 158 65.07 -19.99 59.30
N HIS A 159 65.99 -19.05 59.08
CA HIS A 159 65.65 -17.65 58.83
C HIS A 159 64.86 -17.47 57.53
N ASN A 160 65.31 -18.13 56.44
CA ASN A 160 64.64 -18.12 55.14
C ASN A 160 63.25 -18.76 55.20
N ALA A 161 63.11 -19.88 55.90
CA ALA A 161 61.82 -20.55 56.11
C ALA A 161 60.87 -19.67 56.94
N ARG A 162 61.37 -18.98 57.97
CA ARG A 162 60.58 -18.04 58.78
C ARG A 162 60.09 -16.85 57.97
N ALA A 163 60.95 -16.24 57.14
CA ALA A 163 60.56 -15.12 56.27
C ALA A 163 59.48 -15.54 55.27
N SER A 164 59.63 -16.73 54.67
CA SER A 164 58.62 -17.30 53.75
C SER A 164 57.28 -17.58 54.44
N PHE A 165 57.33 -18.09 55.67
CA PHE A 165 56.14 -18.31 56.51
C PHE A 165 55.40 -17.01 56.81
N GLU A 166 56.11 -15.98 57.28
CA GLU A 166 55.51 -14.67 57.59
C GLU A 166 54.89 -14.02 56.35
N GLN A 167 55.58 -14.08 55.22
CA GLN A 167 55.06 -13.56 53.95
C GLN A 167 53.77 -14.28 53.53
N ALA A 168 53.76 -15.61 53.59
CA ALA A 168 52.57 -16.39 53.23
C ALA A 168 51.40 -16.11 54.18
N ARG A 169 51.67 -15.93 55.48
CA ARG A 169 50.68 -15.58 56.50
C ARG A 169 50.04 -14.21 56.21
N PHE A 170 50.83 -13.19 55.92
CA PHE A 170 50.30 -11.85 55.60
C PHE A 170 49.58 -11.80 54.25
N ASN A 171 50.00 -12.60 53.27
CA ASN A 171 49.26 -12.74 52.01
C ASN A 171 47.85 -13.33 52.24
N LEU A 172 47.74 -14.36 53.07
CA LEU A 172 46.45 -14.95 53.44
C LEU A 172 45.56 -13.95 54.21
N VAL A 173 46.13 -13.26 55.19
CA VAL A 173 45.42 -12.21 55.94
C VAL A 173 44.93 -11.08 55.03
N THR A 174 45.74 -10.68 54.06
CA THR A 174 45.37 -9.67 53.05
C THR A 174 44.20 -10.16 52.20
N ALA A 175 44.26 -11.39 51.70
CA ALA A 175 43.18 -11.97 50.91
C ALA A 175 41.85 -12.04 51.71
N LEU A 176 41.91 -12.49 52.96
CA LEU A 176 40.74 -12.52 53.86
C LEU A 176 40.22 -11.12 54.19
N SER A 177 41.11 -10.15 54.36
CA SER A 177 40.75 -8.75 54.58
C SER A 177 40.00 -8.16 53.39
N ASN A 178 40.42 -8.48 52.17
CA ASN A 178 39.75 -8.04 50.94
C ASN A 178 38.33 -8.61 50.84
N VAL A 179 38.15 -9.91 51.14
CA VAL A 179 36.81 -10.54 51.18
C VAL A 179 35.87 -9.83 52.16
N GLU A 180 36.34 -9.51 53.37
CA GLU A 180 35.52 -8.80 54.36
C GLU A 180 35.24 -7.36 53.96
N ALA A 181 36.14 -6.71 53.20
CA ALA A 181 35.88 -5.39 52.64
C ALA A 181 34.74 -5.44 51.62
N LYS A 182 34.76 -6.39 50.68
CA LYS A 182 33.69 -6.59 49.67
C LYS A 182 32.33 -6.84 50.31
N LYS A 183 32.30 -7.65 51.37
CA LYS A 183 31.10 -7.89 52.20
C LYS A 183 30.49 -6.60 52.76
N ARG A 184 31.30 -5.58 53.09
CA ARG A 184 30.85 -4.37 53.78
C ARG A 184 30.22 -3.33 52.86
N PHE A 185 30.62 -3.25 51.60
CA PHE A 185 30.14 -2.21 50.70
C PHE A 185 29.78 -2.73 49.31
N GLU A 186 30.62 -3.54 48.66
CA GLU A 186 30.42 -3.92 47.24
C GLU A 186 29.08 -4.65 47.02
N PHE A 187 28.69 -5.57 47.90
CA PHE A 187 27.38 -6.24 47.79
C PHE A 187 26.19 -5.33 48.10
N LEU A 188 26.34 -4.41 49.04
CA LEU A 188 25.28 -3.46 49.38
C LEU A 188 25.05 -2.47 48.23
N GLU A 189 26.13 -1.98 47.62
CA GLU A 189 26.09 -1.13 46.44
C GLU A 189 25.45 -1.86 45.25
N ALA A 190 25.81 -3.13 45.01
CA ALA A 190 25.22 -3.94 43.94
C ALA A 190 23.70 -4.14 44.13
N VAL A 191 23.26 -4.46 45.34
CA VAL A 191 21.83 -4.61 45.66
C VAL A 191 21.10 -3.26 45.54
N SER A 192 21.68 -2.17 46.04
CA SER A 192 21.10 -0.83 45.92
C SER A 192 20.97 -0.40 44.46
N GLY A 193 22.01 -0.59 43.64
CA GLY A 193 22.00 -0.29 42.21
C GLY A 193 20.96 -1.13 41.45
N THR A 194 20.73 -2.37 41.88
CA THR A 194 19.65 -3.22 41.36
C THR A 194 18.28 -2.63 41.69
N MET A 195 18.04 -2.17 42.93
CA MET A 195 16.78 -1.54 43.31
C MET A 195 16.54 -0.21 42.58
N ASP A 196 17.59 0.58 42.36
CA ASP A 196 17.51 1.81 41.55
C ASP A 196 17.15 1.51 40.08
N ALA A 197 17.73 0.45 39.50
CA ALA A 197 17.36 -0.02 38.16
C ALA A 197 15.87 -0.40 38.07
N HIS A 198 15.33 -1.09 39.09
CA HIS A 198 13.90 -1.42 39.15
C HIS A 198 13.03 -0.15 39.23
N LEU A 199 13.42 0.80 40.08
CA LEU A 199 12.70 2.06 40.22
C LEU A 199 12.61 2.80 38.88
N ARG A 200 13.72 2.87 38.13
CA ARG A 200 13.73 3.45 36.78
C ARG A 200 12.78 2.73 35.83
N TYR A 201 12.85 1.39 35.77
CA TYR A 201 11.98 0.59 34.92
C TYR A 201 10.49 0.87 35.19
N PHE A 202 10.07 0.81 36.46
CA PHE A 202 8.68 1.06 36.82
C PHE A 202 8.24 2.50 36.56
N LYS A 203 9.13 3.47 36.80
CA LYS A 203 8.84 4.89 36.54
C LYS A 203 8.62 5.14 35.05
N GLN A 204 9.53 4.64 34.20
CA GLN A 204 9.42 4.77 32.74
C GLN A 204 8.17 4.06 32.21
N GLY A 205 7.87 2.85 32.70
CA GLY A 205 6.65 2.13 32.34
C GLY A 205 5.37 2.86 32.74
N TYR A 206 5.33 3.45 33.94
CA TYR A 206 4.19 4.25 34.39
C TYR A 206 3.98 5.50 33.52
N GLU A 207 5.05 6.28 33.28
CA GLU A 207 4.98 7.51 32.48
C GLU A 207 4.46 7.22 31.07
N LEU A 208 4.94 6.15 30.43
CA LEU A 208 4.50 5.73 29.10
C LEU A 208 3.04 5.25 29.10
N LEU A 209 2.64 4.39 30.04
CA LEU A 209 1.26 3.92 30.12
C LEU A 209 0.25 5.03 30.46
N HIS A 210 0.65 5.98 31.30
CA HIS A 210 -0.18 7.13 31.61
C HIS A 210 -0.42 8.02 30.37
N GLN A 211 0.59 8.21 29.51
CA GLN A 211 0.41 8.88 28.22
C GLN A 211 -0.54 8.12 27.27
N MET A 212 -0.73 6.81 27.46
CA MET A 212 -1.62 5.99 26.64
C MET A 212 -3.09 6.02 27.08
N GLU A 213 -3.38 6.49 28.30
CA GLU A 213 -4.73 6.58 28.87
C GLU A 213 -5.80 7.22 27.96
N PRO A 214 -5.58 8.38 27.30
CA PRO A 214 -6.58 8.96 26.41
C PRO A 214 -6.92 8.05 25.22
N TYR A 215 -5.94 7.30 24.71
CA TYR A 215 -6.15 6.37 23.59
C TYR A 215 -6.93 5.13 24.00
N ILE A 216 -6.72 4.64 25.23
CA ILE A 216 -7.50 3.55 25.81
C ILE A 216 -8.98 3.95 25.88
N ASN A 217 -9.24 5.15 26.39
CA ASN A 217 -10.60 5.70 26.46
C ASN A 217 -11.22 5.91 25.07
N GLN A 218 -10.43 6.40 24.10
CA GLN A 218 -10.88 6.59 22.72
C GLN A 218 -11.37 5.28 22.07
N VAL A 219 -10.61 4.19 22.20
CA VAL A 219 -10.99 2.87 21.66
C VAL A 219 -12.24 2.34 22.34
N LEU A 220 -12.36 2.53 23.65
CA LEU A 220 -13.55 2.11 24.39
C LEU A 220 -14.80 2.87 23.93
N THR A 221 -14.73 4.19 23.77
CA THR A 221 -15.83 5.00 23.24
C THR A 221 -16.22 4.56 21.83
N TYR A 222 -15.25 4.32 20.96
CA TYR A 222 -15.50 3.81 19.60
C TYR A 222 -16.23 2.47 19.62
N ALA A 223 -15.79 1.52 20.48
CA ALA A 223 -16.44 0.22 20.61
C ALA A 223 -17.90 0.33 21.08
N HIS A 224 -18.18 1.24 22.03
CA HIS A 224 -19.55 1.51 22.47
C HIS A 224 -20.43 2.05 21.34
N GLN A 225 -19.97 3.06 20.61
CA GLN A 225 -20.69 3.65 19.48
C GLN A 225 -20.94 2.63 18.35
N SER A 226 -19.91 1.83 18.02
CA SER A 226 -20.03 0.78 16.99
C SER A 226 -21.08 -0.27 17.37
N ARG A 227 -21.17 -0.64 18.66
CA ARG A 227 -22.17 -1.59 19.16
C ARG A 227 -23.59 -1.04 19.04
N GLU A 228 -23.81 0.22 19.42
CA GLU A 228 -25.13 0.87 19.31
C GLU A 228 -25.59 0.96 17.86
N ARG A 229 -24.68 1.38 16.97
CA ARG A 229 -24.95 1.44 15.53
C ARG A 229 -25.31 0.08 14.95
N SER A 230 -24.55 -0.97 15.28
CA SER A 230 -24.84 -2.33 14.82
C SER A 230 -26.20 -2.82 15.30
N ASN A 231 -26.59 -2.52 16.55
CA ASN A 231 -27.90 -2.89 17.08
C ASN A 231 -29.03 -2.20 16.31
N TYR A 232 -28.89 -0.91 16.00
CA TYR A 232 -29.85 -0.15 15.20
C TYR A 232 -29.97 -0.70 13.77
N GLU A 233 -28.85 -0.92 13.09
CA GLU A 233 -28.81 -1.47 11.73
C GLU A 233 -29.45 -2.87 11.66
N GLN A 234 -29.17 -3.72 12.66
CA GLN A 234 -29.79 -5.04 12.77
C GLN A 234 -31.31 -4.95 12.99
N ALA A 235 -31.78 -4.04 13.84
CA ALA A 235 -33.20 -3.82 14.06
C ALA A 235 -33.90 -3.32 12.79
N ALA A 236 -33.33 -2.34 12.09
CA ALA A 236 -33.85 -1.80 10.85
C ALA A 236 -33.86 -2.85 9.70
N LEU A 237 -32.86 -3.73 9.65
CA LEU A 237 -32.85 -4.86 8.72
C LEU A 237 -33.97 -5.85 9.05
N ASN A 238 -34.15 -6.20 10.32
CA ASN A 238 -35.21 -7.09 10.77
C ASN A 238 -36.60 -6.56 10.41
N GLU A 239 -36.83 -5.25 10.59
CA GLU A 239 -38.08 -4.60 10.22
C GLU A 239 -38.35 -4.68 8.71
N ARG A 240 -37.36 -4.33 7.88
CA ARG A 240 -37.49 -4.43 6.41
C ARG A 240 -37.75 -5.86 5.94
N MET A 241 -37.08 -6.84 6.55
CA MET A 241 -37.32 -8.25 6.24
C MET A 241 -38.74 -8.68 6.62
N GLN A 242 -39.25 -8.23 7.76
CA GLN A 242 -40.63 -8.52 8.16
C GLN A 242 -41.64 -7.86 7.22
N GLU A 243 -41.41 -6.62 6.81
CA GLU A 243 -42.30 -5.93 5.88
C GLU A 243 -42.33 -6.60 4.50
N TYR A 244 -41.16 -7.00 3.99
CA TYR A 244 -41.07 -7.76 2.75
C TYR A 244 -41.84 -9.09 2.84
N LYS A 245 -41.74 -9.81 3.98
CA LYS A 245 -42.55 -11.03 4.20
C LYS A 245 -44.04 -10.73 4.18
N ARG A 246 -44.49 -9.66 4.87
CA ARG A 246 -45.90 -9.22 4.85
C ARG A 246 -46.38 -8.83 3.44
N GLN A 247 -45.49 -8.29 2.61
CA GLN A 247 -45.80 -7.96 1.23
C GLN A 247 -46.02 -9.22 0.38
N ILE A 248 -45.12 -10.21 0.46
CA ILE A 248 -45.26 -11.50 -0.22
C ILE A 248 -46.56 -12.22 0.22
N ASP A 249 -46.88 -12.18 1.52
CA ASP A 249 -48.12 -12.75 2.05
C ASP A 249 -49.37 -12.03 1.51
N ARG A 250 -49.31 -10.71 1.27
CA ARG A 250 -50.40 -9.95 0.63
C ARG A 250 -50.55 -10.29 -0.85
N GLU A 251 -49.44 -10.35 -1.60
CA GLU A 251 -49.43 -10.66 -3.03
C GLU A 251 -49.90 -12.10 -3.32
N SER A 252 -49.53 -13.07 -2.48
CA SER A 252 -50.00 -14.46 -2.58
C SER A 252 -51.50 -14.60 -2.29
N ARG A 253 -52.04 -13.85 -1.32
CA ARG A 253 -53.49 -13.80 -1.05
C ARG A 253 -54.27 -13.13 -2.19
N TRP A 254 -53.73 -12.06 -2.77
CA TRP A 254 -54.36 -11.37 -3.92
C TRP A 254 -54.41 -12.28 -5.16
N SER A 255 -53.34 -13.05 -5.41
CA SER A 255 -53.28 -14.03 -6.52
C SER A 255 -54.26 -15.19 -6.36
N SER A 256 -54.73 -15.47 -5.14
CA SER A 256 -55.69 -16.55 -4.85
C SER A 256 -57.17 -16.10 -4.97
N ASN A 257 -57.45 -14.80 -4.92
CA ASN A 257 -58.82 -14.25 -5.04
C ASN A 257 -59.18 -13.75 -6.45
N GLY A 258 -58.32 -13.97 -7.45
CA GLY A 258 -58.55 -13.63 -8.86
C GLY A 258 -59.46 -14.60 -9.62
N SER A 259 -60.52 -15.09 -8.98
CA SER A 259 -61.58 -15.89 -9.61
C SER A 259 -62.90 -15.47 -8.99
N ASN A 260 -63.43 -14.32 -9.40
CA ASN A 260 -64.86 -14.02 -9.58
C ASN A 260 -65.05 -12.50 -9.67
N GLY A 261 -65.12 -11.99 -10.89
CA GLY A 261 -65.39 -10.58 -11.17
C GLY A 261 -65.02 -10.19 -12.59
N SER A 262 -65.72 -10.76 -13.57
CA SER A 262 -65.79 -10.18 -14.92
C SER A 262 -66.44 -8.80 -14.83
N PRO A 263 -65.90 -7.81 -15.55
CA PRO A 263 -66.77 -7.13 -16.49
C PRO A 263 -66.09 -6.99 -17.87
N ASN A 264 -66.76 -7.59 -18.86
CA ASN A 264 -66.97 -7.12 -20.22
C ASN A 264 -65.82 -6.42 -20.97
N GLY A 265 -65.37 -7.08 -22.04
CA GLY A 265 -65.53 -6.60 -23.41
C GLY A 265 -64.78 -5.32 -23.82
N ASP A 266 -63.93 -5.48 -24.83
CA ASP A 266 -63.28 -4.47 -25.68
C ASP A 266 -61.94 -3.88 -25.21
N GLY A 267 -60.91 -4.05 -26.04
CA GLY A 267 -59.63 -3.36 -25.91
C GLY A 267 -58.35 -4.13 -26.27
N ILE A 268 -58.40 -5.12 -27.17
CA ILE A 268 -57.18 -5.71 -27.75
C ILE A 268 -56.62 -4.73 -28.79
N GLN A 269 -55.78 -3.76 -28.36
CA GLN A 269 -54.72 -3.04 -29.12
C GLN A 269 -54.52 -1.61 -28.56
N ALA A 270 -53.80 -1.47 -27.44
CA ALA A 270 -53.25 -0.16 -27.06
C ALA A 270 -52.01 -0.21 -26.15
N ILE A 271 -51.78 -1.31 -25.41
CA ILE A 271 -50.78 -1.32 -24.32
C ILE A 271 -49.33 -1.38 -24.83
N GLY A 272 -49.05 -2.04 -25.97
CA GLY A 272 -47.69 -2.19 -26.50
C GLY A 272 -47.05 -0.93 -27.13
N ARG A 273 -47.83 0.14 -27.39
CA ARG A 273 -47.27 1.38 -27.97
C ARG A 273 -46.72 2.35 -26.93
N SER A 274 -47.15 2.27 -25.66
CA SER A 274 -46.65 3.18 -24.60
C SER A 274 -45.33 2.68 -23.99
N SER A 275 -45.16 1.36 -23.89
CA SER A 275 -43.93 0.73 -23.39
C SER A 275 -42.74 0.95 -24.32
N HIS A 276 -42.94 0.85 -25.63
CA HIS A 276 -41.89 1.15 -26.62
C HIS A 276 -41.44 2.62 -26.58
N LYS A 277 -42.38 3.57 -26.43
CA LYS A 277 -42.03 4.99 -26.23
C LYS A 277 -41.26 5.23 -24.94
N MET A 278 -41.60 4.54 -23.84
CA MET A 278 -40.84 4.62 -22.60
C MET A 278 -39.45 3.99 -22.72
N ILE A 279 -39.33 2.85 -23.40
CA ILE A 279 -38.03 2.20 -23.67
C ILE A 279 -37.15 3.11 -24.53
N GLU A 280 -37.71 3.70 -25.58
CA GLU A 280 -37.02 4.65 -26.44
C GLU A 280 -36.57 5.90 -25.65
N ALA A 281 -37.42 6.45 -24.79
CA ALA A 281 -37.04 7.57 -23.91
C ALA A 281 -35.93 7.20 -22.91
N VAL A 282 -35.97 5.99 -22.34
CA VAL A 282 -34.93 5.48 -21.43
C VAL A 282 -33.62 5.25 -22.19
N MET A 283 -33.66 4.72 -23.42
CA MET A 283 -32.50 4.53 -24.27
C MET A 283 -31.90 5.86 -24.75
N GLN A 284 -32.73 6.84 -25.12
CA GLN A 284 -32.28 8.20 -25.44
C GLN A 284 -31.66 8.88 -24.21
N SER A 285 -32.15 8.62 -22.99
CA SER A 285 -31.54 9.14 -21.76
C SER A 285 -30.13 8.58 -21.48
N ALA A 286 -29.80 7.39 -22.01
CA ALA A 286 -28.45 6.81 -21.89
C ALA A 286 -27.39 7.61 -22.66
N SER A 287 -27.78 8.36 -23.71
CA SER A 287 -26.89 9.31 -24.42
C SER A 287 -26.37 10.45 -23.55
N LYS A 288 -27.04 10.71 -22.40
CA LYS A 288 -26.62 11.67 -21.36
C LYS A 288 -25.73 11.05 -20.27
N GLY A 289 -25.30 9.78 -20.44
CA GLY A 289 -24.32 9.12 -19.57
C GLY A 289 -24.87 8.31 -18.40
N LYS A 290 -26.20 8.14 -18.28
CA LYS A 290 -26.84 7.36 -17.20
C LYS A 290 -27.38 6.03 -17.74
N VAL A 291 -26.71 4.92 -17.43
CA VAL A 291 -27.15 3.56 -17.81
C VAL A 291 -28.22 3.09 -16.83
N GLN A 292 -29.43 2.82 -17.32
CA GLN A 292 -30.56 2.31 -16.53
C GLN A 292 -30.92 0.88 -16.94
N THR A 293 -31.44 0.09 -16.00
CA THR A 293 -31.97 -1.24 -16.26
C THR A 293 -33.38 -1.14 -16.83
N ILE A 294 -33.61 -1.70 -18.02
CA ILE A 294 -34.94 -1.80 -18.65
C ILE A 294 -35.72 -2.99 -18.08
N ARG A 295 -35.04 -4.14 -17.93
CA ARG A 295 -35.61 -5.35 -17.34
C ARG A 295 -34.51 -6.19 -16.72
N GLN A 296 -34.79 -6.82 -15.59
CA GLN A 296 -33.91 -7.81 -14.99
C GLN A 296 -34.73 -8.93 -14.36
N GLY A 297 -34.17 -10.14 -14.31
CA GLY A 297 -34.87 -11.30 -13.78
C GLY A 297 -34.17 -12.62 -14.12
N TYR A 298 -34.67 -13.70 -13.55
CA TYR A 298 -34.15 -15.03 -13.85
C TYR A 298 -34.79 -15.59 -15.12
N LEU A 299 -33.96 -16.11 -16.02
CA LEU A 299 -34.40 -16.94 -17.14
C LEU A 299 -33.59 -18.23 -17.15
N SER A 300 -34.23 -19.31 -17.57
CA SER A 300 -33.56 -20.59 -17.85
C SER A 300 -33.01 -20.56 -19.27
N LYS A 301 -31.69 -20.71 -19.41
CA LYS A 301 -31.00 -20.70 -20.69
C LYS A 301 -30.61 -22.12 -21.10
N ARG A 302 -30.99 -22.54 -22.30
CA ARG A 302 -30.55 -23.84 -22.86
C ARG A 302 -29.08 -23.80 -23.27
N SER A 303 -28.36 -24.87 -23.01
CA SER A 303 -27.00 -25.09 -23.51
C SER A 303 -27.04 -25.48 -24.99
N SER A 304 -26.00 -25.08 -25.73
CA SER A 304 -25.83 -25.41 -27.15
C SER A 304 -25.20 -26.79 -27.37
N ASN A 305 -24.98 -27.58 -26.31
CA ASN A 305 -24.38 -28.91 -26.39
C ASN A 305 -25.46 -29.94 -26.80
N LEU A 306 -25.04 -31.06 -27.40
CA LEU A 306 -25.92 -32.14 -27.89
C LEU A 306 -26.93 -32.69 -26.85
N ARG A 307 -26.68 -32.53 -25.54
CA ARG A 307 -27.58 -32.92 -24.46
C ARG A 307 -28.61 -31.85 -24.05
N GLY A 308 -28.42 -30.59 -24.42
CA GLY A 308 -29.44 -29.54 -24.28
C GLY A 308 -29.82 -29.14 -22.84
N ASP A 309 -28.91 -29.17 -21.87
CA ASP A 309 -29.18 -28.83 -20.46
C ASP A 309 -29.66 -27.38 -20.26
N TRP A 310 -30.60 -27.17 -19.34
CA TRP A 310 -31.09 -25.84 -18.94
C TRP A 310 -30.33 -25.30 -17.72
N LYS A 311 -29.99 -24.00 -17.76
CA LYS A 311 -29.29 -23.31 -16.67
C LYS A 311 -29.99 -22.01 -16.32
N ARG A 312 -30.49 -21.89 -15.08
CA ARG A 312 -31.05 -20.65 -14.54
C ARG A 312 -29.95 -19.59 -14.41
N ARG A 313 -30.18 -18.42 -14.98
CA ARG A 313 -29.24 -17.28 -14.98
C ARG A 313 -30.03 -16.00 -14.75
N PHE A 314 -29.40 -15.03 -14.09
CA PHE A 314 -29.98 -13.70 -13.89
C PHE A 314 -29.59 -12.83 -15.08
N PHE A 315 -30.58 -12.45 -15.89
CA PHE A 315 -30.41 -11.62 -17.08
C PHE A 315 -30.72 -10.16 -16.74
N VAL A 316 -30.00 -9.26 -17.40
CA VAL A 316 -30.21 -7.81 -17.33
C VAL A 316 -30.20 -7.27 -18.76
N LEU A 317 -31.24 -6.52 -19.08
CA LEU A 317 -31.37 -5.71 -20.29
C LEU A 317 -31.24 -4.24 -19.88
N ASP A 318 -30.21 -3.56 -20.40
CA ASP A 318 -29.95 -2.15 -20.06
C ASP A 318 -30.34 -1.18 -21.18
N SER A 319 -30.38 0.10 -20.83
CA SER A 319 -30.66 1.24 -21.72
C SER A 319 -29.65 1.45 -22.86
N ARG A 320 -28.53 0.72 -22.89
CA ARG A 320 -27.58 0.73 -24.02
C ARG A 320 -27.95 -0.30 -25.08
N GLY A 321 -29.02 -1.06 -24.85
CA GLY A 321 -29.40 -2.20 -25.68
C GLY A 321 -28.52 -3.43 -25.44
N MET A 322 -27.82 -3.51 -24.31
CA MET A 322 -27.02 -4.67 -23.95
C MET A 322 -27.86 -5.65 -23.14
N LEU A 323 -27.94 -6.90 -23.62
CA LEU A 323 -28.45 -8.02 -22.85
C LEU A 323 -27.27 -8.86 -22.35
N TYR A 324 -27.17 -9.04 -21.03
CA TYR A 324 -26.12 -9.84 -20.39
C TYR A 324 -26.67 -10.66 -19.23
N TYR A 325 -25.93 -11.68 -18.79
CA TYR A 325 -26.32 -12.50 -17.65
C TYR A 325 -25.15 -12.83 -16.71
N TYR A 326 -25.48 -13.06 -15.45
CA TYR A 326 -24.50 -13.43 -14.42
C TYR A 326 -24.40 -14.95 -14.25
N ARG A 327 -23.16 -15.44 -14.07
CA ARG A 327 -22.88 -16.85 -13.75
C ARG A 327 -22.38 -16.97 -12.31
N LYS A 328 -23.10 -17.73 -11.48
CA LYS A 328 -22.64 -18.15 -10.16
C LYS A 328 -21.44 -19.10 -10.30
N GLN A 329 -20.30 -18.79 -9.69
CA GLN A 329 -19.20 -19.75 -9.52
C GLN A 329 -19.52 -20.61 -8.29
N SER A 330 -19.88 -21.87 -8.48
CA SER A 330 -20.08 -22.80 -7.36
C SER A 330 -18.72 -23.19 -6.76
N SER A 331 -18.28 -22.51 -5.70
CA SER A 331 -17.25 -23.03 -4.81
C SER A 331 -17.88 -24.08 -3.90
N LYS A 332 -17.59 -25.37 -4.14
CA LYS A 332 -17.93 -26.42 -3.18
C LYS A 332 -17.13 -26.21 -1.88
N PRO A 333 -17.74 -26.27 -0.68
CA PRO A 333 -16.99 -26.28 0.56
C PRO A 333 -16.41 -27.68 0.80
N SER A 334 -15.09 -27.82 0.78
CA SER A 334 -14.41 -29.03 1.23
C SER A 334 -14.44 -29.05 2.76
N GLY A 335 -15.36 -29.85 3.33
CA GLY A 335 -15.43 -30.13 4.75
C GLY A 335 -14.31 -31.07 5.20
N SER A 336 -13.67 -30.72 6.30
CA SER A 336 -12.68 -31.51 7.02
C SER A 336 -13.36 -32.65 7.79
N GLY A 337 -12.94 -33.88 7.54
CA GLY A 337 -13.21 -35.05 8.38
C GLY A 337 -11.92 -35.82 8.62
N THR A 338 -11.48 -35.88 9.87
CA THR A 338 -10.30 -36.58 10.38
C THR A 338 -10.47 -38.10 10.30
N GLN A 339 -9.52 -38.85 9.72
CA GLN A 339 -9.17 -40.23 10.14
C GLN A 339 -7.74 -40.61 9.74
N ILE A 340 -7.16 -41.49 10.57
CA ILE A 340 -5.77 -41.91 10.69
C ILE A 340 -5.50 -43.22 9.91
N SER A 341 -4.26 -43.35 9.42
CA SER A 341 -3.51 -44.55 8.98
C SER A 341 -3.87 -45.24 7.64
N ALA A 342 -2.88 -45.34 6.73
CA ALA A 342 -2.00 -46.52 6.57
C ALA A 342 -1.27 -46.46 5.20
N GLN A 343 -0.01 -46.91 5.20
CA GLN A 343 0.90 -46.98 4.05
C GLN A 343 0.36 -47.78 2.86
N ARG A 344 0.70 -47.33 1.62
CA ARG A 344 1.38 -48.17 0.61
C ARG A 344 1.86 -47.35 -0.60
N ASN A 345 3.09 -47.66 -1.03
CA ASN A 345 3.77 -47.12 -2.20
C ASN A 345 3.06 -47.49 -3.52
N SER A 346 3.06 -46.59 -4.50
CA SER A 346 3.51 -46.88 -5.88
C SER A 346 3.52 -45.61 -6.75
N SER A 347 4.30 -45.70 -7.80
CA SER A 347 4.89 -44.67 -8.67
C SER A 347 4.00 -44.17 -9.82
N GLU A 348 4.48 -43.07 -10.41
CA GLU A 348 4.27 -42.56 -11.79
C GLU A 348 3.23 -41.44 -12.05
N LEU A 349 3.82 -40.26 -12.38
CA LEU A 349 3.58 -39.38 -13.54
C LEU A 349 2.15 -38.97 -13.92
N GLY A 350 1.90 -37.65 -13.92
CA GLY A 350 0.86 -37.04 -14.75
C GLY A 350 0.38 -35.66 -14.31
N HIS A 351 0.94 -34.62 -14.94
CA HIS A 351 0.34 -33.31 -15.25
C HIS A 351 -0.62 -32.61 -14.25
N GLY A 352 -0.22 -31.39 -13.85
CA GLY A 352 -1.10 -30.23 -13.96
C GLY A 352 -1.93 -29.87 -12.73
N LEU A 353 -1.31 -29.52 -11.60
CA LEU A 353 -2.01 -28.89 -10.47
C LEU A 353 -1.10 -27.93 -9.68
N LEU A 354 -0.88 -26.71 -10.19
CA LEU A 354 -0.43 -25.57 -9.36
C LEU A 354 -1.04 -24.24 -9.84
N SER A 355 -2.35 -24.23 -10.07
CA SER A 355 -3.12 -22.99 -10.33
C SER A 355 -4.21 -22.77 -9.29
N ARG A 356 -4.02 -23.23 -8.04
CA ARG A 356 -5.14 -23.23 -7.08
C ARG A 356 -4.81 -22.95 -5.62
N TRP A 357 -3.71 -22.31 -5.30
CA TRP A 357 -3.49 -21.78 -3.96
C TRP A 357 -2.77 -20.43 -4.09
N LEU A 358 -3.17 -19.45 -3.28
CA LEU A 358 -2.79 -18.03 -3.29
C LEU A 358 -3.71 -17.09 -4.11
N SER A 359 -5.00 -17.08 -3.75
CA SER A 359 -5.83 -15.89 -3.91
C SER A 359 -6.94 -15.89 -2.85
N SER A 360 -6.65 -15.32 -1.68
CA SER A 360 -7.61 -14.90 -0.67
C SER A 360 -6.89 -14.03 0.36
N HIS A 361 -7.54 -12.93 0.78
CA HIS A 361 -7.13 -11.90 1.75
C HIS A 361 -6.31 -10.73 1.14
N HIS A 362 -6.78 -9.49 1.01
CA HIS A 362 -7.90 -8.76 1.62
C HIS A 362 -8.45 -7.70 0.64
N HIS A 363 -9.78 -7.63 0.50
CA HIS A 363 -10.47 -6.34 0.54
C HIS A 363 -11.50 -6.43 1.65
N GLY A 364 -11.31 -5.59 2.66
CA GLY A 364 -12.31 -5.30 3.67
C GLY A 364 -13.29 -4.27 3.20
N GLY A 365 -14.56 -4.53 3.47
CA GLY A 365 -15.66 -3.58 3.36
C GLY A 365 -16.98 -4.24 3.68
N SER A 366 -17.10 -4.77 4.91
CA SER A 366 -18.31 -5.22 5.63
C SER A 366 -19.43 -5.93 4.85
N GLY A 367 -19.63 -7.21 5.19
CA GLY A 367 -20.95 -7.84 5.18
C GLY A 367 -21.55 -8.13 3.81
N VAL A 368 -21.91 -9.41 3.62
CA VAL A 368 -22.61 -9.99 2.47
C VAL A 368 -21.67 -10.46 1.36
N HIS A 369 -21.58 -11.78 1.26
CA HIS A 369 -21.04 -12.58 0.16
C HIS A 369 -21.04 -11.88 -1.21
N ASP A 370 -19.89 -11.35 -1.63
CA ASP A 370 -19.70 -10.97 -3.03
C ASP A 370 -18.97 -12.10 -3.78
N GLU A 371 -19.74 -13.14 -4.10
CA GLU A 371 -19.36 -14.11 -5.12
C GLU A 371 -19.17 -13.36 -6.44
N LYS A 372 -17.93 -13.16 -6.90
CA LYS A 372 -17.58 -12.52 -8.18
C LYS A 372 -18.36 -13.14 -9.35
N SER A 373 -19.51 -12.56 -9.61
CA SER A 373 -20.42 -12.94 -10.67
C SER A 373 -19.97 -12.20 -11.93
N VAL A 374 -19.24 -12.88 -12.82
CA VAL A 374 -18.79 -12.26 -14.08
C VAL A 374 -19.99 -12.09 -15.00
N ALA A 375 -20.24 -10.86 -15.44
CA ALA A 375 -21.27 -10.53 -16.42
C ALA A 375 -20.85 -11.06 -17.80
N HIS A 376 -21.65 -11.93 -18.38
CA HIS A 376 -21.46 -12.45 -19.73
C HIS A 376 -22.43 -11.76 -20.69
N HIS A 377 -21.89 -11.02 -21.66
CA HIS A 377 -22.67 -10.44 -22.74
C HIS A 377 -23.32 -11.54 -23.59
N THR A 378 -24.54 -11.29 -24.05
CA THR A 378 -25.26 -12.21 -24.94
C THR A 378 -24.96 -11.92 -26.41
N VAL A 379 -25.95 -11.55 -27.21
CA VAL A 379 -25.84 -11.23 -28.64
C VAL A 379 -26.02 -9.73 -28.87
N ASN A 380 -25.56 -9.25 -30.02
CA ASN A 380 -25.86 -7.89 -30.44
C ASN A 380 -27.33 -7.79 -30.88
N LEU A 381 -28.15 -7.16 -30.04
CA LEU A 381 -29.59 -7.03 -30.26
C LEU A 381 -29.93 -6.28 -31.54
N LEU A 382 -29.08 -5.33 -32.01
CA LEU A 382 -29.28 -4.61 -33.27
C LEU A 382 -29.41 -5.57 -34.48
N THR A 383 -28.73 -6.70 -34.42
CA THR A 383 -28.71 -7.72 -35.48
C THR A 383 -29.55 -8.95 -35.14
N SER A 384 -30.35 -8.87 -34.07
CA SER A 384 -31.07 -10.02 -33.55
C SER A 384 -32.57 -9.94 -33.83
N THR A 385 -33.22 -11.09 -33.92
CA THR A 385 -34.68 -11.21 -33.98
C THR A 385 -35.18 -12.15 -32.88
N ILE A 386 -36.43 -11.96 -32.45
CA ILE A 386 -37.07 -12.82 -31.47
C ILE A 386 -38.07 -13.72 -32.17
N LYS A 387 -37.96 -15.03 -31.95
CA LYS A 387 -38.97 -16.01 -32.36
C LYS A 387 -39.72 -16.50 -31.13
N VAL A 388 -41.00 -16.15 -31.09
CA VAL A 388 -42.02 -16.84 -30.28
C VAL A 388 -42.27 -18.16 -31.01
N ASP A 389 -42.43 -19.25 -30.28
CA ASP A 389 -42.54 -20.63 -30.78
C ASP A 389 -41.20 -21.33 -31.01
N ALA A 390 -40.84 -22.20 -30.05
CA ALA A 390 -39.90 -23.28 -30.27
C ALA A 390 -40.58 -24.30 -31.18
N ASP A 391 -39.90 -24.79 -32.21
CA ASP A 391 -40.37 -25.89 -33.07
C ASP A 391 -40.34 -27.25 -32.29
N GLN A 392 -40.44 -27.20 -30.96
CA GLN A 392 -40.52 -28.28 -29.98
C GLN A 392 -41.77 -28.03 -29.12
N SER A 393 -42.84 -28.79 -29.38
CA SER A 393 -44.20 -28.64 -28.80
C SER A 393 -44.29 -28.79 -27.28
N ASP A 394 -43.22 -29.24 -26.61
CA ASP A 394 -43.30 -29.74 -25.24
C ASP A 394 -42.74 -28.76 -24.18
N LEU A 395 -42.23 -27.59 -24.59
CA LEU A 395 -41.57 -26.64 -23.69
C LEU A 395 -42.40 -25.36 -23.49
N ARG A 396 -42.93 -25.19 -22.27
CA ARG A 396 -43.71 -24.00 -21.88
C ARG A 396 -42.83 -22.75 -21.75
N PHE A 397 -43.41 -21.61 -22.11
CA PHE A 397 -42.86 -20.26 -21.89
C PHE A 397 -41.47 -20.00 -22.48
N CYS A 398 -41.16 -20.67 -23.59
CA CYS A 398 -39.87 -20.56 -24.27
C CYS A 398 -39.90 -19.55 -25.42
N PHE A 399 -38.79 -18.84 -25.60
CA PHE A 399 -38.56 -17.96 -26.74
C PHE A 399 -37.10 -18.02 -27.17
N ARG A 400 -36.83 -17.62 -28.42
CA ARG A 400 -35.47 -17.64 -28.98
C ARG A 400 -35.04 -16.24 -29.41
N ILE A 401 -33.81 -15.88 -29.05
CA ILE A 401 -33.11 -14.73 -29.60
C ILE A 401 -32.14 -15.27 -30.66
N ILE A 402 -32.34 -14.88 -31.90
CA ILE A 402 -31.59 -15.35 -33.07
C ILE A 402 -30.70 -14.19 -33.54
N SER A 403 -29.39 -14.42 -33.63
CA SER A 403 -28.40 -13.45 -34.10
C SER A 403 -27.44 -14.15 -35.08
N PRO A 404 -26.82 -13.44 -36.04
CA PRO A 404 -25.84 -14.03 -36.97
C PRO A 404 -24.72 -14.83 -36.30
N THR A 405 -24.38 -14.48 -35.06
CA THR A 405 -23.29 -15.12 -34.32
C THR A 405 -23.74 -16.27 -33.43
N LYS A 406 -24.98 -16.26 -32.93
CA LYS A 406 -25.44 -17.21 -31.90
C LYS A 406 -26.94 -17.16 -31.69
N ASN A 407 -27.54 -18.32 -31.41
CA ASN A 407 -28.94 -18.44 -31.01
C ASN A 407 -29.05 -18.80 -29.53
N TYR A 408 -29.93 -18.10 -28.81
CA TYR A 408 -30.24 -18.36 -27.41
C TYR A 408 -31.68 -18.81 -27.24
N THR A 409 -31.88 -20.04 -26.74
CA THR A 409 -33.19 -20.50 -26.27
C THR A 409 -33.32 -20.20 -24.78
N LEU A 410 -34.31 -19.40 -24.43
CA LEU A 410 -34.60 -18.93 -23.08
C LEU A 410 -36.01 -19.36 -22.66
N GLN A 411 -36.19 -19.60 -21.36
CA GLN A 411 -37.45 -20.00 -20.76
C GLN A 411 -37.76 -19.12 -19.54
N ALA A 412 -38.96 -18.55 -19.51
CA ALA A 412 -39.50 -17.74 -18.42
C ALA A 412 -40.32 -18.58 -17.42
N GLU A 413 -40.64 -17.99 -16.25
CA GLU A 413 -41.36 -18.71 -15.18
C GLU A 413 -42.89 -18.65 -15.33
N SER A 414 -43.43 -17.72 -16.14
CA SER A 414 -44.86 -17.60 -16.44
C SER A 414 -45.13 -17.00 -17.83
N THR A 415 -46.37 -17.12 -18.33
CA THR A 415 -46.79 -16.47 -19.60
C THR A 415 -46.61 -14.96 -19.57
N LEU A 416 -46.97 -14.32 -18.44
CA LEU A 416 -46.84 -12.88 -18.27
C LEU A 416 -45.37 -12.44 -18.29
N ASP A 417 -44.49 -13.19 -17.60
CA ASP A 417 -43.05 -12.92 -17.60
C ASP A 417 -42.43 -13.16 -18.99
N GLN A 418 -42.86 -14.20 -19.71
CA GLN A 418 -42.44 -14.44 -21.09
C GLN A 418 -42.81 -13.28 -22.01
N MET A 419 -44.07 -12.84 -21.95
CA MET A 419 -44.57 -11.73 -22.76
C MET A 419 -43.83 -10.43 -22.45
N ASP A 420 -43.61 -10.10 -21.18
CA ASP A 420 -42.88 -8.90 -20.78
C ASP A 420 -41.42 -8.94 -21.27
N TRP A 421 -40.72 -10.08 -21.13
CA TRP A 421 -39.36 -10.22 -21.67
C TRP A 421 -39.29 -10.04 -23.19
N ILE A 422 -40.23 -10.64 -23.93
CA ILE A 422 -40.29 -10.50 -25.40
C ILE A 422 -40.58 -9.04 -25.78
N GLU A 423 -41.55 -8.41 -25.13
CA GLU A 423 -41.93 -7.01 -25.37
C GLU A 423 -40.75 -6.06 -25.13
N LYS A 424 -40.08 -6.16 -23.98
CA LYS A 424 -38.94 -5.29 -23.65
C LYS A 424 -37.77 -5.47 -24.61
N ILE A 425 -37.41 -6.71 -24.97
CA ILE A 425 -36.31 -6.96 -25.90
C ILE A 425 -36.68 -6.49 -27.31
N THR A 426 -37.91 -6.73 -27.78
CA THR A 426 -38.38 -6.26 -29.09
C THR A 426 -38.39 -4.74 -29.17
N GLY A 427 -38.83 -4.06 -28.11
CA GLY A 427 -38.78 -2.60 -28.01
C GLY A 427 -37.37 -2.03 -28.11
N VAL A 428 -36.40 -2.68 -27.46
CA VAL A 428 -34.98 -2.31 -27.59
C VAL A 428 -34.47 -2.51 -29.01
N ILE A 429 -34.76 -3.65 -29.65
CA ILE A 429 -34.35 -3.92 -31.05
C ILE A 429 -34.93 -2.85 -31.98
N ALA A 430 -36.22 -2.54 -31.86
CA ALA A 430 -36.89 -1.52 -32.66
C ALA A 430 -36.27 -0.13 -32.46
N SER A 431 -35.99 0.26 -31.21
CA SER A 431 -35.33 1.55 -30.92
C SER A 431 -33.90 1.63 -31.47
N LEU A 432 -33.12 0.55 -31.38
CA LEU A 432 -31.79 0.47 -31.98
C LEU A 432 -31.85 0.64 -33.51
N LEU A 433 -32.83 0.03 -34.19
CA LEU A 433 -33.01 0.16 -35.64
C LEU A 433 -33.48 1.57 -36.03
N SER A 434 -34.43 2.16 -35.30
CA SER A 434 -34.94 3.52 -35.55
C SER A 434 -33.86 4.59 -35.35
N SER A 435 -32.94 4.42 -34.40
CA SER A 435 -31.85 5.36 -34.16
C SER A 435 -30.87 5.50 -35.35
N GLN A 436 -30.70 4.44 -36.15
CA GLN A 436 -29.85 4.48 -37.36
C GLN A 436 -30.52 5.22 -38.54
N VAL A 437 -31.86 5.28 -38.55
CA VAL A 437 -32.62 5.98 -39.60
C VAL A 437 -32.57 7.49 -39.38
N THR A 438 -32.55 7.95 -38.13
CA THR A 438 -32.49 9.38 -37.78
C THR A 438 -31.14 10.02 -38.12
N GLU A 439 -30.01 9.28 -38.05
CA GLU A 439 -28.69 9.82 -38.42
C GLU A 439 -28.53 10.05 -39.94
N ARG A 440 -29.35 9.43 -40.79
CA ARG A 440 -29.25 9.57 -42.25
C ARG A 440 -30.08 10.70 -42.85
N CYS A 441 -30.95 11.36 -42.06
CA CYS A 441 -31.95 12.31 -42.56
C CYS A 441 -31.82 13.76 -42.06
N LEU A 442 -30.78 14.10 -41.28
CA LEU A 442 -30.53 15.49 -40.86
C LEU A 442 -29.45 16.16 -41.74
N SER A 443 -29.80 16.37 -43.01
CA SER A 443 -29.23 17.42 -43.87
C SER A 443 -30.38 18.00 -44.70
N GLY A 444 -30.93 19.12 -44.23
CA GLY A 444 -32.02 19.82 -44.90
C GLY A 444 -32.84 20.67 -43.94
N SER A 445 -32.46 21.94 -43.76
CA SER A 445 -33.38 23.00 -43.30
C SER A 445 -34.26 23.45 -44.49
N PRO A 446 -35.48 24.00 -44.31
CA PRO A 446 -35.63 25.36 -43.76
C PRO A 446 -36.91 25.69 -42.93
N MET A 447 -36.75 26.75 -42.12
CA MET A 447 -37.68 27.79 -41.62
C MET A 447 -39.21 27.58 -41.44
N GLY A 448 -39.69 28.01 -40.26
CA GLY A 448 -40.75 29.04 -40.17
C GLY A 448 -41.89 28.83 -39.14
N SER A 449 -42.01 29.75 -38.17
CA SER A 449 -43.21 30.16 -37.40
C SER A 449 -43.81 29.15 -36.39
N SER A 450 -43.64 29.32 -35.06
CA SER A 450 -44.30 30.24 -34.11
C SER A 450 -45.70 29.82 -33.59
N HIS A 451 -45.80 29.85 -32.26
CA HIS A 451 -46.97 29.96 -31.37
C HIS A 451 -47.69 28.72 -30.77
N HIS A 452 -47.50 28.63 -29.45
CA HIS A 452 -48.45 28.44 -28.35
C HIS A 452 -48.98 27.06 -27.92
N ARG A 453 -48.90 26.92 -26.59
CA ARG A 453 -49.39 25.87 -25.69
C ARG A 453 -50.93 25.77 -25.74
N SER A 454 -51.47 24.56 -25.63
CA SER A 454 -52.12 24.04 -24.39
C SER A 454 -53.03 22.84 -24.69
N ALA A 455 -52.76 21.75 -23.98
CA ALA A 455 -53.66 20.84 -23.24
C ALA A 455 -54.90 20.16 -23.89
N SER A 456 -54.99 18.87 -23.54
CA SER A 456 -56.18 18.01 -23.39
C SER A 456 -56.79 17.45 -24.69
N ASP A 457 -57.35 16.24 -24.79
CA ASP A 457 -57.39 14.99 -24.01
C ASP A 457 -58.14 13.98 -24.91
N SER A 458 -57.97 12.67 -24.67
CA SER A 458 -58.86 11.54 -25.09
C SER A 458 -58.93 11.16 -26.60
N SER A 459 -58.36 10.00 -27.00
CA SER A 459 -59.01 8.66 -27.20
C SER A 459 -59.82 8.56 -28.50
N SER A 460 -59.79 7.54 -29.36
CA SER A 460 -59.21 6.18 -29.39
C SER A 460 -59.63 5.52 -30.74
N PHE A 461 -59.00 4.38 -31.06
CA PHE A 461 -59.40 3.30 -32.00
C PHE A 461 -58.68 3.13 -33.36
N GLU A 462 -58.13 1.92 -33.50
CA GLU A 462 -57.96 1.01 -34.67
C GLU A 462 -57.01 1.44 -35.83
N SER A 463 -55.88 0.75 -36.06
CA SER A 463 -55.64 -0.53 -36.80
C SER A 463 -55.99 -0.37 -38.30
N SER A 464 -55.15 -0.68 -39.30
CA SER A 464 -54.43 -1.91 -39.65
C SER A 464 -53.52 -1.61 -40.87
N ASP A 465 -52.27 -2.09 -40.90
CA ASP A 465 -51.74 -3.22 -41.71
C ASP A 465 -51.80 -3.08 -43.25
N PHE A 466 -50.63 -3.07 -43.92
CA PHE A 466 -50.08 -4.21 -44.69
C PHE A 466 -48.95 -3.77 -45.64
N ASP A 467 -47.78 -4.39 -45.47
CA ASP A 467 -46.73 -4.55 -46.48
C ASP A 467 -47.13 -5.62 -47.50
N HIS A 468 -46.60 -5.52 -48.72
CA HIS A 468 -46.16 -6.61 -49.63
C HIS A 468 -45.47 -5.91 -50.82
N ASN A 469 -44.36 -6.34 -51.41
CA ASN A 469 -43.61 -7.59 -51.37
C ASN A 469 -42.29 -7.38 -52.15
N ASN A 470 -41.26 -8.19 -51.86
CA ASN A 470 -40.28 -8.83 -52.77
C ASN A 470 -39.60 -8.03 -53.92
N SER A 471 -38.34 -8.24 -54.30
CA SER A 471 -37.36 -9.31 -54.03
C SER A 471 -35.99 -8.88 -54.59
N ALA A 472 -34.95 -9.55 -54.08
CA ALA A 472 -33.55 -9.72 -54.53
C ALA A 472 -33.27 -9.59 -56.06
N VAL A 473 -32.04 -9.36 -56.53
CA VAL A 473 -30.90 -10.31 -56.57
C VAL A 473 -29.69 -9.61 -57.26
N GLU A 474 -28.45 -9.85 -56.76
CA GLU A 474 -27.09 -9.85 -57.42
C GLU A 474 -26.61 -8.61 -58.23
N GLU A 475 -25.35 -8.33 -58.56
CA GLU A 475 -23.97 -8.77 -58.28
C GLU A 475 -23.03 -7.65 -58.78
N TYR A 476 -21.79 -7.64 -58.27
CA TYR A 476 -20.51 -7.14 -58.83
C TYR A 476 -20.41 -6.05 -59.92
N HIS A 477 -19.49 -5.11 -59.66
CA HIS A 477 -18.30 -4.70 -60.46
C HIS A 477 -18.01 -3.19 -60.61
N ASN A 478 -16.69 -2.93 -60.55
CA ASN A 478 -15.97 -1.67 -60.63
C ASN A 478 -16.09 -1.00 -62.02
N HIS A 479 -15.90 0.32 -62.07
CA HIS A 479 -14.76 1.01 -62.70
C HIS A 479 -15.11 2.49 -62.97
N THR A 480 -14.47 3.47 -62.34
CA THR A 480 -13.26 4.23 -62.77
C THR A 480 -13.38 4.99 -64.10
N SER A 481 -13.30 6.34 -64.05
CA SER A 481 -12.55 7.25 -64.95
C SER A 481 -12.80 8.70 -64.51
N GLU A 482 -11.80 9.42 -63.96
CA GLU A 482 -10.70 10.16 -64.64
C GLU A 482 -11.20 11.42 -65.40
N ARG A 483 -11.07 12.62 -64.82
CA ARG A 483 -10.01 13.67 -65.03
C ARG A 483 -10.24 14.54 -66.30
N PRO A 484 -9.60 15.72 -66.51
CA PRO A 484 -8.86 16.65 -65.62
C PRO A 484 -9.05 18.19 -65.88
N ALA A 485 -8.56 18.99 -64.92
CA ALA A 485 -7.83 20.29 -64.97
C ALA A 485 -8.10 21.37 -66.05
N TYR A 486 -8.18 22.66 -65.63
CA TYR A 486 -7.10 23.68 -65.73
C TYR A 486 -7.46 24.99 -64.95
N PRO A 487 -6.50 25.86 -64.58
CA PRO A 487 -6.57 26.79 -63.44
C PRO A 487 -6.70 28.28 -63.81
N ASN A 488 -7.09 29.13 -62.84
CA ASN A 488 -6.47 30.46 -62.66
C ASN A 488 -6.79 31.11 -61.28
N PRO A 489 -5.96 32.07 -60.80
CA PRO A 489 -5.80 32.45 -59.40
C PRO A 489 -6.48 33.78 -59.01
N GLY A 490 -6.74 33.97 -57.71
CA GLY A 490 -7.06 35.30 -57.18
C GLY A 490 -7.67 35.37 -55.78
N ARG A 491 -6.82 35.67 -54.78
CA ARG A 491 -7.05 36.45 -53.55
C ARG A 491 -7.93 35.91 -52.39
N LEU A 492 -7.19 35.67 -51.30
CA LEU A 492 -7.37 36.15 -49.91
C LEU A 492 -8.47 35.55 -49.01
N SER A 493 -7.94 34.82 -48.01
CA SER A 493 -8.36 34.81 -46.61
C SER A 493 -9.70 34.17 -46.23
N ARG A 494 -9.62 32.87 -45.89
CA ARG A 494 -10.21 32.28 -44.67
C ARG A 494 -9.51 30.95 -44.40
N ILE A 495 -8.56 30.95 -43.46
CA ILE A 495 -8.03 29.72 -42.89
C ILE A 495 -9.16 29.13 -42.04
N SER A 496 -9.89 28.20 -42.63
CA SER A 496 -10.79 27.30 -41.92
C SER A 496 -9.91 26.23 -41.27
N HIS A 497 -9.81 26.25 -39.95
CA HIS A 497 -9.28 25.12 -39.20
C HIS A 497 -10.20 23.92 -39.45
N HIS A 498 -9.71 22.97 -40.26
CA HIS A 498 -10.25 21.63 -40.34
C HIS A 498 -10.31 21.05 -38.90
N LEU A 499 -11.51 20.83 -38.38
CA LEU A 499 -11.72 19.96 -37.23
C LEU A 499 -11.38 18.53 -37.64
N GLN A 500 -10.12 18.16 -37.45
CA GLN A 500 -9.72 16.77 -37.33
C GLN A 500 -10.26 16.23 -35.99
N PRO A 501 -10.73 14.97 -35.93
CA PRO A 501 -11.03 14.31 -34.66
C PRO A 501 -9.77 14.35 -33.78
N ALA A 502 -9.93 14.70 -32.50
CA ALA A 502 -8.80 14.71 -31.56
C ALA A 502 -8.10 13.33 -31.59
N PRO A 503 -6.76 13.29 -31.72
CA PRO A 503 -6.02 12.02 -31.82
C PRO A 503 -6.23 11.21 -30.54
N LYS A 504 -6.44 9.88 -30.66
CA LYS A 504 -6.64 9.03 -29.49
C LYS A 504 -5.38 9.07 -28.62
N PRO A 505 -5.49 9.03 -27.27
CA PRO A 505 -4.32 9.07 -26.39
C PRO A 505 -3.24 8.05 -26.76
N ILE A 506 -3.64 6.85 -27.20
CA ILE A 506 -2.74 5.80 -27.66
C ILE A 506 -1.86 6.21 -28.86
N ASP A 507 -2.42 6.94 -29.82
CA ASP A 507 -1.70 7.38 -31.02
C ASP A 507 -0.69 8.48 -30.67
N VAL A 508 -1.03 9.32 -29.70
CA VAL A 508 -0.15 10.39 -29.21
C VAL A 508 1.02 9.80 -28.41
N LEU A 509 0.73 8.88 -27.49
CA LEU A 509 1.72 8.34 -26.57
C LEU A 509 2.68 7.34 -27.23
N ARG A 510 2.24 6.56 -28.21
CA ARG A 510 3.12 5.62 -28.95
C ARG A 510 4.19 6.33 -29.79
N ARG A 511 3.99 7.59 -30.17
CA ARG A 511 4.97 8.39 -30.91
C ARG A 511 6.14 8.90 -30.05
N VAL A 512 6.06 8.76 -28.74
CA VAL A 512 7.12 9.17 -27.81
C VAL A 512 8.23 8.12 -27.81
N CYS A 513 9.49 8.56 -27.68
CA CYS A 513 10.65 7.68 -27.79
C CYS A 513 10.58 6.47 -26.82
N GLY A 514 10.61 5.26 -27.40
CA GLY A 514 10.57 3.97 -26.70
C GLY A 514 9.17 3.47 -26.34
N ASN A 515 8.11 4.27 -26.54
CA ASN A 515 6.73 3.87 -26.24
C ASN A 515 6.13 2.94 -27.30
N ASP A 516 6.84 2.72 -28.41
CA ASP A 516 6.56 1.70 -29.42
C ASP A 516 6.78 0.27 -28.89
N LYS A 517 7.45 0.13 -27.74
CA LYS A 517 7.75 -1.15 -27.09
C LYS A 517 7.43 -1.11 -25.59
N CYS A 518 7.01 -2.24 -25.05
CA CYS A 518 6.78 -2.45 -23.63
C CYS A 518 8.05 -2.15 -22.83
N ALA A 519 7.92 -1.38 -21.75
CA ALA A 519 9.04 -0.96 -20.93
C ALA A 519 9.84 -2.14 -20.33
N ASP A 520 9.20 -3.29 -20.08
CA ASP A 520 9.81 -4.40 -19.34
C ASP A 520 10.29 -5.54 -20.23
N CYS A 521 9.46 -6.00 -21.17
CA CYS A 521 9.77 -7.16 -22.03
C CYS A 521 10.01 -6.80 -23.50
N GLY A 522 9.88 -5.53 -23.88
CA GLY A 522 10.09 -5.07 -25.27
C GLY A 522 9.02 -5.50 -26.28
N ALA A 523 7.89 -6.08 -25.84
CA ALA A 523 6.75 -6.41 -26.72
C ALA A 523 6.29 -5.16 -27.51
N PRO A 524 6.02 -5.27 -28.81
CA PRO A 524 5.59 -4.13 -29.62
C PRO A 524 4.20 -3.65 -29.19
N ASP A 525 3.90 -2.37 -29.48
CA ASP A 525 2.57 -1.79 -29.37
C ASP A 525 1.90 -1.93 -27.99
N PRO A 526 2.56 -1.49 -26.89
CA PRO A 526 1.94 -1.55 -25.57
C PRO A 526 0.64 -0.73 -25.54
N ASP A 527 -0.38 -1.29 -24.90
CA ASP A 527 -1.74 -0.76 -24.75
C ASP A 527 -2.15 -0.54 -23.28
N TRP A 528 -1.20 -0.72 -22.36
CA TRP A 528 -1.33 -0.42 -20.94
C TRP A 528 -0.25 0.56 -20.47
N ALA A 529 -0.49 1.21 -19.33
CA ALA A 529 0.46 2.10 -18.70
C ALA A 529 0.44 1.96 -17.18
N CYS A 530 1.57 2.27 -16.56
CA CYS A 530 1.65 2.53 -15.14
C CYS A 530 1.78 4.04 -14.90
N LEU A 531 0.75 4.67 -14.34
CA LEU A 531 0.64 6.13 -14.22
C LEU A 531 1.75 6.75 -13.38
N ASN A 532 2.03 6.16 -12.21
CA ASN A 532 3.03 6.69 -11.28
C ASN A 532 4.47 6.39 -11.73
N LEU A 533 4.69 5.32 -12.49
CA LEU A 533 6.00 5.01 -13.06
C LEU A 533 6.23 5.72 -14.40
N GLY A 534 5.19 6.26 -15.04
CA GLY A 534 5.32 6.99 -16.31
C GLY A 534 5.74 6.12 -17.50
N VAL A 535 5.36 4.83 -17.49
CA VAL A 535 5.77 3.85 -18.52
C VAL A 535 4.59 3.16 -19.19
N LEU A 536 4.75 2.82 -20.47
CA LEU A 536 3.84 1.94 -21.23
C LEU A 536 4.30 0.48 -21.17
N VAL A 537 3.37 -0.42 -20.93
CA VAL A 537 3.60 -1.87 -20.79
C VAL A 537 2.57 -2.65 -21.62
N CYS A 538 2.91 -3.88 -22.02
CA CYS A 538 1.95 -4.76 -22.70
C CYS A 538 0.98 -5.40 -21.70
N ILE A 539 -0.10 -6.02 -22.19
CA ILE A 539 -1.11 -6.68 -21.37
C ILE A 539 -0.52 -7.69 -20.36
N GLU A 540 0.47 -8.49 -20.75
CA GLU A 540 1.08 -9.48 -19.87
C GLU A 540 1.86 -8.83 -18.72
N CYS A 541 2.75 -7.88 -19.03
CA CYS A 541 3.50 -7.12 -18.03
C CYS A 541 2.55 -6.28 -17.15
N SER A 542 1.46 -5.77 -17.72
CA SER A 542 0.41 -5.08 -16.94
C SER A 542 -0.23 -5.99 -15.88
N GLY A 543 -0.38 -7.30 -16.18
CA GLY A 543 -0.85 -8.31 -15.24
C GLY A 543 0.11 -8.47 -14.06
N VAL A 544 1.42 -8.52 -14.33
CA VAL A 544 2.45 -8.54 -13.28
C VAL A 544 2.43 -7.26 -12.45
N HIS A 545 2.37 -6.10 -13.11
CA HIS A 545 2.32 -4.80 -12.43
C HIS A 545 1.11 -4.66 -11.49
N ARG A 546 -0.03 -5.30 -11.81
CA ARG A 546 -1.19 -5.35 -10.91
C ARG A 546 -0.91 -6.14 -9.62
N ASN A 547 -0.04 -7.14 -9.68
CA ASN A 547 0.34 -7.96 -8.53
C ASN A 547 1.29 -7.26 -7.57
N LEU A 548 2.00 -6.21 -8.01
CA LEU A 548 2.86 -5.38 -7.14
C LEU A 548 2.05 -4.50 -6.16
N GLY A 549 0.76 -4.31 -6.42
CA GLY A 549 -0.11 -3.41 -5.64
C GLY A 549 -0.01 -1.94 -6.06
N VAL A 550 -1.08 -1.19 -5.77
CA VAL A 550 -1.24 0.21 -6.22
C VAL A 550 -0.27 1.21 -5.59
N HIS A 551 0.38 0.82 -4.49
CA HIS A 551 1.42 1.61 -3.82
C HIS A 551 2.75 1.58 -4.58
N ILE A 552 2.98 0.55 -5.42
CA ILE A 552 4.15 0.45 -6.31
C ILE A 552 3.77 0.79 -7.75
N SER A 553 2.65 0.28 -8.24
CA SER A 553 2.28 0.39 -9.66
C SER A 553 0.77 0.61 -9.89
N LYS A 554 0.43 1.76 -10.47
CA LYS A 554 -0.95 2.17 -10.81
C LYS A 554 -1.25 1.92 -12.29
N VAL A 555 -1.71 0.71 -12.61
CA VAL A 555 -1.95 0.28 -14.00
C VAL A 555 -3.29 0.78 -14.56
N ARG A 556 -3.29 1.30 -15.79
CA ARG A 556 -4.48 1.70 -16.57
C ARG A 556 -4.35 1.31 -18.04
N SER A 557 -5.48 1.05 -18.70
CA SER A 557 -5.55 0.75 -20.13
C SER A 557 -5.55 2.03 -20.96
N LEU A 558 -4.83 2.05 -22.08
CA LEU A 558 -4.84 3.18 -23.04
C LEU A 558 -6.12 3.21 -23.88
N THR A 559 -6.84 2.10 -23.97
CA THR A 559 -8.04 1.95 -24.81
C THR A 559 -9.32 1.83 -24.00
N LEU A 560 -9.27 1.18 -22.83
CA LEU A 560 -10.46 0.93 -22.00
C LEU A 560 -10.72 2.05 -20.97
N ASP A 561 -9.69 2.73 -20.47
CA ASP A 561 -9.81 3.72 -19.39
C ASP A 561 -9.77 5.17 -19.90
N VAL A 562 -10.66 5.51 -20.86
CA VAL A 562 -10.60 6.78 -21.61
C VAL A 562 -10.61 8.04 -20.72
N LYS A 563 -11.27 8.00 -19.56
CA LYS A 563 -11.36 9.14 -18.62
C LYS A 563 -10.07 9.43 -17.84
N VAL A 564 -9.14 8.49 -17.75
CA VAL A 564 -7.88 8.65 -17.00
C VAL A 564 -6.86 9.48 -17.79
N TRP A 565 -6.96 9.47 -19.11
CA TRP A 565 -6.01 10.12 -20.02
C TRP A 565 -6.31 11.61 -20.20
N GLU A 566 -6.36 12.32 -19.07
CA GLU A 566 -6.47 13.78 -19.04
C GLU A 566 -5.22 14.44 -19.66
N PRO A 567 -5.32 15.69 -20.16
CA PRO A 567 -4.19 16.40 -20.76
C PRO A 567 -2.94 16.46 -19.87
N SER A 568 -3.07 16.51 -18.54
CA SER A 568 -1.95 16.51 -17.61
C SER A 568 -1.16 15.19 -17.62
N VAL A 569 -1.87 14.06 -17.62
CA VAL A 569 -1.28 12.71 -17.70
C VAL A 569 -0.62 12.50 -19.06
N ILE A 570 -1.27 12.92 -20.14
CA ILE A 570 -0.69 12.84 -21.49
C ILE A 570 0.60 13.68 -21.58
N THR A 571 0.57 14.91 -21.07
CA THR A 571 1.75 15.82 -21.05
C THR A 571 2.92 15.20 -20.25
N LEU A 572 2.63 14.57 -19.11
CA LEU A 572 3.64 13.86 -18.32
C LEU A 572 4.27 12.72 -19.13
N PHE A 573 3.46 11.84 -19.72
CA PHE A 573 3.96 10.69 -20.49
C PHE A 573 4.71 11.12 -21.75
N GLN A 574 4.32 12.21 -22.41
CA GLN A 574 5.06 12.82 -23.53
C GLN A 574 6.43 13.34 -23.10
N SER A 575 6.55 13.85 -21.88
CA SER A 575 7.81 14.39 -21.37
C SER A 575 8.82 13.31 -20.96
N LEU A 576 8.35 12.14 -20.51
CA LEU A 576 9.21 11.04 -20.06
C LEU A 576 9.56 10.11 -21.22
N GLY A 577 8.62 9.26 -21.64
CA GLY A 577 8.85 8.18 -22.59
C GLY A 577 9.60 6.98 -22.00
N ASN A 578 9.25 5.78 -22.46
CA ASN A 578 9.82 4.51 -22.00
C ASN A 578 11.34 4.44 -22.17
N ALA A 579 11.90 5.03 -23.24
CA ALA A 579 13.35 5.04 -23.44
C ALA A 579 14.07 5.78 -22.30
N PHE A 580 13.56 6.94 -21.90
CA PHE A 580 14.10 7.70 -20.77
C PHE A 580 13.83 7.00 -19.43
N ALA A 581 12.60 6.56 -19.18
CA ALA A 581 12.25 5.89 -17.93
C ALA A 581 13.12 4.64 -17.72
N ASN A 582 13.34 3.83 -18.76
CA ASN A 582 14.25 2.69 -18.67
C ASN A 582 15.71 3.09 -18.46
N SER A 583 16.17 4.23 -19.02
CA SER A 583 17.53 4.73 -18.73
C SER A 583 17.75 5.07 -17.26
N VAL A 584 16.68 5.35 -16.51
CA VAL A 584 16.71 5.60 -15.06
C VAL A 584 16.57 4.29 -14.28
N TRP A 585 15.54 3.49 -14.61
CA TRP A 585 15.21 2.26 -13.88
C TRP A 585 16.15 1.08 -14.17
N GLU A 586 16.90 1.11 -15.28
CA GLU A 586 17.77 0.04 -15.75
C GLU A 586 19.23 0.51 -15.93
N GLU A 587 19.62 1.62 -15.28
CA GLU A 587 20.96 2.23 -15.41
C GLU A 587 22.09 1.23 -15.17
N LEU A 588 21.97 0.39 -14.13
CA LEU A 588 22.98 -0.60 -13.76
C LEU A 588 22.87 -1.93 -14.54
N LEU A 589 21.82 -2.12 -15.35
CA LEU A 589 21.58 -3.40 -16.04
C LEU A 589 22.66 -3.73 -17.08
N HIS A 590 23.29 -2.70 -17.67
CA HIS A 590 24.31 -2.84 -18.74
C HIS A 590 25.75 -2.69 -18.23
N SER A 591 25.94 -2.35 -16.94
CA SER A 591 27.26 -2.20 -16.32
C SER A 591 27.75 -3.54 -15.75
N LYS A 592 28.46 -4.33 -16.57
CA LYS A 592 29.29 -5.52 -16.24
C LYS A 592 29.15 -6.11 -14.82
N LYS A 593 28.59 -7.33 -14.73
CA LYS A 593 28.66 -8.29 -13.59
C LYS A 593 28.54 -7.65 -12.20
N THR A 594 27.35 -7.22 -11.81
CA THR A 594 27.07 -6.87 -10.42
C THR A 594 26.79 -8.15 -9.62
N GLU A 595 27.75 -8.59 -8.81
CA GLU A 595 27.49 -9.48 -7.68
C GLU A 595 26.67 -8.69 -6.64
N LEU A 596 25.36 -8.91 -6.63
CA LEU A 596 24.45 -8.33 -5.63
C LEU A 596 24.44 -9.24 -4.39
N VAL A 597 25.08 -8.81 -3.32
CA VAL A 597 24.86 -9.36 -1.97
C VAL A 597 23.62 -8.69 -1.36
N PRO A 598 22.58 -9.44 -0.95
CA PRO A 598 21.44 -8.86 -0.25
C PRO A 598 21.87 -8.42 1.16
N ALA A 599 21.64 -7.16 1.50
CA ALA A 599 21.73 -6.70 2.88
C ALA A 599 20.50 -7.20 3.66
N GLY A 600 20.70 -8.27 4.45
CA GLY A 600 20.00 -8.52 5.70
C GLY A 600 18.70 -9.33 5.66
N LEU A 601 18.82 -10.67 5.74
CA LEU A 601 18.19 -11.52 6.77
C LEU A 601 18.56 -13.00 6.52
N TYR A 602 19.29 -13.60 7.46
CA TYR A 602 19.71 -15.01 7.39
C TYR A 602 18.53 -15.96 7.66
N LYS A 603 18.33 -16.95 6.78
CA LYS A 603 18.37 -18.39 7.12
C LYS A 603 18.33 -19.28 5.85
N SER A 604 19.41 -20.07 5.73
CA SER A 604 19.64 -21.30 4.95
C SER A 604 19.40 -21.34 3.43
N ASP A 605 20.52 -21.58 2.74
CA ASP A 605 20.75 -22.34 1.49
C ASP A 605 21.34 -21.55 0.31
N LYS A 606 22.57 -21.95 -0.05
CA LYS A 606 23.44 -21.64 -1.22
C LYS A 606 23.13 -20.36 -2.04
N PRO A 607 24.12 -19.46 -2.25
CA PRO A 607 23.93 -18.29 -3.10
C PRO A 607 23.78 -18.71 -4.57
N GLN A 608 22.55 -18.77 -5.07
CA GLN A 608 22.30 -18.79 -6.52
C GLN A 608 22.55 -17.38 -7.05
N LEU A 609 23.68 -17.20 -7.75
CA LEU A 609 24.00 -16.02 -8.54
C LEU A 609 22.90 -15.82 -9.61
N LEU A 610 21.91 -14.98 -9.35
CA LEU A 610 20.88 -14.64 -10.33
C LEU A 610 21.40 -13.55 -11.25
N CYS A 611 21.87 -13.94 -12.44
CA CYS A 611 22.14 -13.00 -13.53
C CYS A 611 20.80 -12.52 -14.10
N PHE A 612 20.45 -11.25 -13.86
CA PHE A 612 19.26 -10.64 -14.44
C PHE A 612 19.58 -10.07 -15.82
N SER A 613 18.89 -10.57 -16.85
CA SER A 613 18.83 -9.97 -18.18
C SER A 613 17.43 -9.43 -18.43
N LYS A 614 17.30 -8.38 -19.26
CA LYS A 614 15.98 -7.88 -19.67
C LYS A 614 15.23 -8.98 -20.44
N PRO A 615 14.00 -9.35 -20.03
CA PRO A 615 13.25 -10.40 -20.70
C PRO A 615 12.81 -10.00 -22.10
N SER A 616 12.66 -11.00 -22.98
CA SER A 616 11.96 -10.89 -24.25
C SER A 616 10.44 -11.02 -24.06
N HIS A 617 9.68 -10.51 -25.02
CA HIS A 617 8.23 -10.70 -25.09
C HIS A 617 7.82 -12.17 -25.21
N SER A 618 8.69 -13.04 -25.72
CA SER A 618 8.47 -14.50 -25.82
C SER A 618 8.75 -15.26 -24.52
N ASP A 619 9.38 -14.62 -23.53
CA ASP A 619 9.73 -15.30 -22.28
C ASP A 619 8.50 -15.55 -21.39
N SER A 620 8.61 -16.56 -20.53
CA SER A 620 7.53 -16.94 -19.64
C SER A 620 7.17 -15.81 -18.67
N ILE A 621 5.91 -15.77 -18.25
CA ILE A 621 5.42 -14.75 -17.31
C ILE A 621 6.21 -14.74 -16.00
N ALA A 622 6.71 -15.89 -15.55
CA ALA A 622 7.53 -16.01 -14.34
C ALA A 622 8.89 -15.30 -14.47
N VAL A 623 9.50 -15.27 -15.67
CA VAL A 623 10.74 -14.52 -15.93
C VAL A 623 10.46 -13.02 -15.94
N LYS A 624 9.37 -12.61 -16.60
CA LYS A 624 8.90 -11.21 -16.60
C LYS A 624 8.60 -10.72 -15.19
N GLU A 625 7.94 -11.55 -14.36
CA GLU A 625 7.61 -11.26 -12.97
C GLU A 625 8.83 -10.99 -12.10
N LYS A 626 9.83 -11.89 -12.17
CA LYS A 626 11.09 -11.71 -11.43
C LYS A 626 11.81 -10.41 -11.83
N PHE A 627 11.86 -10.10 -13.13
CA PHE A 627 12.50 -8.88 -13.63
C PHE A 627 11.75 -7.62 -13.18
N ILE A 628 10.43 -7.58 -13.34
CA ILE A 628 9.58 -6.44 -12.97
C ILE A 628 9.64 -6.17 -11.46
N HIS A 629 9.62 -7.23 -10.63
CA HIS A 629 9.79 -7.11 -9.18
C HIS A 629 11.18 -6.56 -8.82
N ALA A 630 12.24 -7.07 -9.44
CA ALA A 630 13.60 -6.56 -9.24
C ALA A 630 13.74 -5.09 -9.66
N LYS A 631 13.14 -4.71 -10.79
CA LYS A 631 13.19 -3.36 -11.35
C LYS A 631 12.48 -2.33 -10.48
N TYR A 632 11.21 -2.57 -10.10
CA TYR A 632 10.38 -1.55 -9.47
C TYR A 632 10.21 -1.71 -7.96
N ALA A 633 10.06 -2.93 -7.44
CA ALA A 633 9.87 -3.17 -6.01
C ALA A 633 11.22 -3.16 -5.26
N LEU A 634 12.26 -3.77 -5.82
CA LEU A 634 13.58 -3.83 -5.20
C LEU A 634 14.51 -2.69 -5.67
N LYS A 635 14.14 -1.94 -6.71
CA LYS A 635 14.98 -0.92 -7.37
C LYS A 635 16.39 -1.44 -7.71
N ALA A 636 16.52 -2.72 -8.05
CA ALA A 636 17.79 -3.43 -8.10
C ALA A 636 18.77 -2.90 -9.14
N PHE A 637 18.27 -2.24 -10.19
CA PHE A 637 19.07 -1.71 -11.29
C PHE A 637 19.21 -0.18 -11.26
N VAL A 638 18.67 0.47 -10.23
CA VAL A 638 18.76 1.92 -10.03
C VAL A 638 20.08 2.25 -9.33
N ARG A 639 20.75 3.32 -9.76
CA ARG A 639 22.00 3.77 -9.14
C ARG A 639 21.74 4.35 -7.74
N LYS A 640 22.37 3.75 -6.73
CA LYS A 640 22.35 4.27 -5.35
C LYS A 640 23.34 5.44 -5.17
N PRO A 641 22.97 6.49 -4.40
CA PRO A 641 23.77 7.71 -4.28
C PRO A 641 25.04 7.53 -3.42
N LYS A 642 26.06 8.37 -3.71
CA LYS A 642 27.28 8.51 -2.89
C LYS A 642 27.26 9.74 -1.97
N ASP A 643 26.44 10.76 -2.27
CA ASP A 643 26.28 11.98 -1.48
C ASP A 643 24.82 12.47 -1.55
N HIS A 644 24.23 12.76 -0.38
CA HIS A 644 22.83 13.24 -0.25
C HIS A 644 22.71 14.77 -0.10
N SER A 645 23.83 15.50 0.05
CA SER A 645 23.79 16.88 0.57
C SER A 645 23.23 17.92 -0.41
N LEU A 646 23.17 17.63 -1.72
CA LEU A 646 22.72 18.59 -2.75
C LEU A 646 21.40 18.20 -3.45
N VAL A 647 20.81 17.05 -3.11
CA VAL A 647 19.58 16.55 -3.76
C VAL A 647 18.41 17.52 -3.56
N ALA A 648 18.30 18.09 -2.36
CA ALA A 648 17.26 19.07 -2.03
C ALA A 648 17.37 20.30 -2.94
N GLN A 649 18.54 20.92 -3.04
CA GLN A 649 18.71 22.11 -3.89
C GLN A 649 18.40 21.82 -5.36
N HIS A 650 18.90 20.70 -5.90
CA HIS A 650 18.69 20.36 -7.30
C HIS A 650 17.22 20.06 -7.64
N ILE A 651 16.43 19.46 -6.74
CA ILE A 651 15.00 19.23 -7.03
C ILE A 651 14.21 20.55 -7.04
N TRP A 652 14.56 21.50 -6.18
CA TRP A 652 13.97 22.85 -6.19
C TRP A 652 14.27 23.60 -7.49
N GLU A 653 15.53 23.59 -7.92
CA GLU A 653 15.95 24.18 -9.20
C GLU A 653 15.28 23.52 -10.40
N ALA A 654 15.19 22.18 -10.41
CA ALA A 654 14.57 21.42 -11.50
C ALA A 654 13.05 21.66 -11.59
N VAL A 655 12.34 21.76 -10.46
CA VAL A 655 10.91 22.13 -10.45
C VAL A 655 10.73 23.57 -10.96
N GLY A 656 11.56 24.51 -10.49
CA GLY A 656 11.53 25.90 -10.96
C GLY A 656 11.79 26.05 -12.47
N ALA A 657 12.66 25.20 -13.03
CA ALA A 657 12.95 25.13 -14.45
C ALA A 657 11.93 24.30 -15.27
N ASN A 658 10.90 23.72 -14.63
CA ASN A 658 9.92 22.81 -15.23
C ASN A 658 10.57 21.57 -15.91
N ASP A 659 11.73 21.11 -15.43
CA ASP A 659 12.46 19.95 -15.95
C ASP A 659 11.97 18.65 -15.32
N LYS A 660 10.90 18.09 -15.90
CA LYS A 660 10.25 16.84 -15.44
C LYS A 660 11.19 15.64 -15.44
N LYS A 661 12.16 15.58 -16.37
CA LYS A 661 13.11 14.46 -16.45
C LYS A 661 14.11 14.50 -15.29
N SER A 662 14.64 15.68 -14.99
CA SER A 662 15.53 15.85 -13.83
C SER A 662 14.81 15.58 -12.52
N VAL A 663 13.59 16.10 -12.34
CA VAL A 663 12.76 15.81 -11.16
C VAL A 663 12.48 14.30 -11.04
N TYR A 664 12.05 13.65 -12.12
CA TYR A 664 11.80 12.19 -12.13
C TYR A 664 13.02 11.38 -11.73
N ARG A 665 14.21 11.71 -12.27
CA ARG A 665 15.47 11.03 -11.93
C ARG A 665 15.84 11.24 -10.46
N LEU A 666 15.68 12.45 -9.93
CA LEU A 666 15.98 12.76 -8.53
C LEU A 666 15.06 11.97 -7.58
N ILE A 667 13.76 11.87 -7.90
CA ILE A 667 12.81 11.08 -7.10
C ILE A 667 13.15 9.59 -7.15
N VAL A 668 13.41 9.02 -8.33
CA VAL A 668 13.67 7.57 -8.49
C VAL A 668 15.01 7.15 -7.89
N ASN A 669 16.09 7.90 -8.15
CA ASN A 669 17.45 7.51 -7.75
C ASN A 669 17.80 7.92 -6.31
N PHE A 670 17.25 9.03 -5.80
CA PHE A 670 17.65 9.61 -4.52
C PHE A 670 16.52 9.66 -3.49
N GLU A 671 15.33 9.15 -3.82
CA GLU A 671 14.14 9.17 -2.95
C GLU A 671 13.84 10.58 -2.41
N ALA A 672 14.01 11.58 -3.29
CA ALA A 672 13.79 12.98 -2.94
C ALA A 672 12.38 13.18 -2.37
N ASP A 673 12.30 13.76 -1.17
CA ASP A 673 11.03 14.05 -0.51
C ASP A 673 10.29 15.17 -1.25
N VAL A 674 9.17 14.79 -1.89
CA VAL A 674 8.33 15.69 -2.67
C VAL A 674 7.54 16.70 -1.82
N ASN A 675 7.44 16.45 -0.51
CA ASN A 675 6.72 17.27 0.46
C ASN A 675 7.63 18.17 1.28
N ARG A 676 8.95 18.13 1.03
CA ARG A 676 9.91 18.95 1.76
C ARG A 676 9.57 20.43 1.60
N VAL A 677 9.63 21.14 2.72
CA VAL A 677 9.42 22.58 2.80
C VAL A 677 10.73 23.30 2.48
N TYR A 678 10.64 24.43 1.79
CA TYR A 678 11.78 25.31 1.55
C TYR A 678 12.20 25.97 2.86
N GLU A 679 13.39 25.63 3.35
CA GLU A 679 13.99 26.23 4.54
C GLU A 679 15.22 27.05 4.14
N ARG A 680 15.23 28.34 4.47
CA ARG A 680 16.43 29.16 4.31
C ARG A 680 17.37 28.96 5.51
N GLY A 681 18.34 28.06 5.38
CA GLY A 681 19.41 27.95 6.37
C GLY A 681 20.30 26.71 6.31
N SER A 682 21.17 26.57 5.29
CA SER A 682 22.42 25.78 5.42
C SER A 682 23.44 25.90 4.27
N CYS A 683 23.20 26.69 3.20
CA CYS A 683 24.07 26.65 2.01
C CYS A 683 24.49 28.03 1.49
N ASN A 684 25.06 28.88 2.35
CA ASN A 684 25.85 30.04 1.91
C ASN A 684 27.36 29.88 2.17
N SER A 685 27.85 28.69 2.54
CA SER A 685 29.28 28.48 2.85
C SER A 685 30.11 27.81 1.74
N SER A 686 29.59 27.56 0.55
CA SER A 686 30.40 26.93 -0.51
C SER A 686 30.04 27.30 -1.95
N LEU A 687 29.59 28.53 -2.22
CA LEU A 687 29.79 29.12 -3.54
C LEU A 687 31.27 29.48 -3.68
N THR A 688 32.06 28.52 -4.12
CA THR A 688 33.47 28.76 -4.42
C THR A 688 33.54 29.82 -5.52
N LEU A 689 34.19 30.92 -5.17
CA LEU A 689 34.87 31.94 -5.97
C LEU A 689 35.30 31.51 -7.39
N ALA A 690 35.51 30.21 -7.64
CA ALA A 690 35.88 29.60 -8.91
C ALA A 690 34.86 29.77 -10.05
N LYS A 691 33.55 29.90 -9.79
CA LYS A 691 32.55 30.10 -10.87
C LYS A 691 32.34 31.55 -11.26
N ALA A 692 32.71 32.50 -10.39
CA ALA A 692 32.64 33.93 -10.65
C ALA A 692 33.86 34.47 -11.44
N MET A 693 34.94 33.69 -11.55
CA MET A 693 36.21 34.12 -12.19
C MET A 693 36.42 33.62 -13.63
N LEU A 694 35.42 32.99 -14.28
CA LEU A 694 35.60 32.35 -15.60
C LEU A 694 34.89 33.01 -16.79
N LEU A 695 34.38 34.23 -16.67
CA LEU A 695 33.92 35.01 -17.82
C LEU A 695 34.28 36.50 -17.65
N GLN A 696 35.53 36.83 -17.96
CA GLN A 696 35.93 38.15 -18.47
C GLN A 696 36.40 37.95 -19.91
N GLU A 697 35.69 38.53 -20.87
CA GLU A 697 36.20 39.61 -21.72
C GLU A 697 35.09 40.07 -22.72
N PRO A 698 35.15 41.33 -23.21
CA PRO A 698 33.98 42.10 -23.67
C PRO A 698 33.93 42.27 -25.20
N THR A 699 32.75 42.59 -25.74
CA THR A 699 32.58 43.59 -26.84
C THR A 699 31.09 43.85 -27.14
N GLY A 700 30.69 45.13 -27.09
CA GLY A 700 29.91 45.79 -28.15
C GLY A 700 28.42 45.50 -28.32
N ASP A 701 27.60 46.27 -27.61
CA ASP A 701 26.46 47.07 -28.10
C ASP A 701 25.33 46.40 -28.95
N ARG A 702 24.18 46.13 -28.30
CA ARG A 702 22.85 46.69 -28.68
C ARG A 702 21.73 46.24 -27.75
N SER A 703 21.06 47.22 -27.15
CA SER A 703 19.81 47.12 -26.38
C SER A 703 18.70 46.35 -27.10
N MET A 704 18.00 45.49 -26.37
CA MET A 704 16.53 45.49 -26.30
C MET A 704 16.07 44.78 -25.02
N GLU A 705 15.04 45.35 -24.41
CA GLU A 705 14.57 45.20 -23.04
C GLU A 705 14.24 43.76 -22.61
N ALA A 706 14.86 43.32 -21.52
CA ALA A 706 14.34 42.25 -20.67
C ALA A 706 14.61 42.61 -19.21
N GLY A 707 13.57 43.13 -18.55
CA GLY A 707 13.61 43.44 -17.13
C GLY A 707 13.80 42.16 -16.32
N THR A 708 15.02 41.94 -15.83
CA THR A 708 15.33 40.97 -14.79
C THR A 708 14.83 41.51 -13.46
N SER A 709 13.70 41.00 -12.97
CA SER A 709 13.23 41.24 -11.62
C SER A 709 14.01 40.36 -10.63
N GLU A 710 15.12 40.90 -10.12
CA GLU A 710 15.74 40.45 -8.88
C GLU A 710 14.81 40.79 -7.70
N ALA A 711 13.82 39.94 -7.42
CA ALA A 711 12.96 40.05 -6.23
C ALA A 711 12.25 38.73 -5.89
N HIS A 712 12.99 37.64 -5.61
CA HIS A 712 12.36 36.38 -5.18
C HIS A 712 12.90 35.78 -3.87
N GLY A 713 13.70 36.54 -3.11
CA GLY A 713 14.26 36.09 -1.84
C GLY A 713 13.22 35.82 -0.75
N ASP A 714 12.25 36.69 -0.52
CA ASP A 714 11.43 36.62 0.71
C ASP A 714 10.09 35.86 0.55
N ALA A 715 9.87 35.17 -0.57
CA ALA A 715 8.56 34.62 -0.93
C ALA A 715 8.40 33.09 -0.80
N LEU A 716 9.49 32.34 -0.65
CA LEU A 716 9.44 30.86 -0.70
C LEU A 716 9.50 30.17 0.66
N ASP A 717 9.79 30.90 1.75
CA ASP A 717 9.90 30.29 3.08
C ASP A 717 8.59 29.62 3.48
N GLY A 718 8.63 28.36 3.90
CA GLY A 718 7.43 27.59 4.20
C GLY A 718 6.68 27.00 2.98
N CYS A 719 7.12 27.22 1.74
CA CYS A 719 6.49 26.60 0.55
C CYS A 719 6.98 25.17 0.31
N THR A 720 6.18 24.35 -0.37
CA THR A 720 6.57 23.00 -0.86
C THR A 720 6.86 23.01 -2.37
N LEU A 721 7.42 21.92 -2.91
CA LEU A 721 7.65 21.79 -4.36
C LEU A 721 6.35 21.97 -5.18
N LEU A 722 5.21 21.54 -4.62
CA LEU A 722 3.91 21.71 -5.26
C LEU A 722 3.50 23.19 -5.35
N HIS A 723 3.80 24.00 -4.32
CA HIS A 723 3.61 25.46 -4.37
C HIS A 723 4.47 26.11 -5.45
N LEU A 724 5.76 25.73 -5.53
CA LEU A 724 6.66 26.24 -6.57
C LEU A 724 6.18 25.85 -7.97
N ALA A 725 5.72 24.62 -8.16
CA ALA A 725 5.18 24.15 -9.44
C ALA A 725 3.92 24.95 -9.85
N CYS A 726 3.04 25.28 -8.90
CA CYS A 726 1.88 26.13 -9.13
C CYS A 726 2.25 27.55 -9.59
N GLU A 727 3.46 28.02 -9.26
CA GLU A 727 3.96 29.32 -9.68
C GLU A 727 4.76 29.26 -11.00
N THR A 728 5.57 28.23 -11.21
CA THR A 728 6.60 28.22 -12.26
C THR A 728 6.41 27.15 -13.35
N ALA A 729 5.70 26.05 -13.06
CA ALA A 729 5.63 24.88 -13.95
C ALA A 729 4.26 24.71 -14.65
N ASP A 730 4.18 23.68 -15.50
CA ASP A 730 2.95 23.27 -16.19
C ASP A 730 2.21 22.13 -15.47
N VAL A 731 1.05 21.76 -16.02
CA VAL A 731 0.19 20.68 -15.50
C VAL A 731 0.88 19.31 -15.45
N GLY A 732 1.87 19.05 -16.30
CA GLY A 732 2.61 17.78 -16.30
C GLY A 732 3.60 17.67 -15.13
N MET A 733 4.19 18.78 -14.68
CA MET A 733 5.03 18.80 -13.47
C MET A 733 4.18 18.61 -12.21
N ILE A 734 3.03 19.27 -12.14
CA ILE A 734 2.08 19.08 -11.04
C ILE A 734 1.61 17.61 -11.00
N GLU A 735 1.24 17.04 -12.15
CA GLU A 735 0.90 15.62 -12.28
C GLU A 735 2.02 14.72 -11.74
N LEU A 736 3.27 14.97 -12.12
CA LEU A 736 4.43 14.20 -11.64
C LEU A 736 4.52 14.22 -10.12
N LEU A 737 4.50 15.41 -9.51
CA LEU A 737 4.59 15.55 -8.06
C LEU A 737 3.43 14.84 -7.33
N LEU A 738 2.19 14.96 -7.86
CA LEU A 738 1.02 14.29 -7.29
C LEU A 738 1.10 12.76 -7.42
N GLN A 739 1.60 12.23 -8.55
CA GLN A 739 1.77 10.78 -8.72
C GLN A 739 2.75 10.17 -7.70
N TYR A 740 3.72 10.97 -7.23
CA TYR A 740 4.69 10.62 -6.20
C TYR A 740 4.31 11.08 -4.78
N GLY A 741 3.07 11.53 -4.57
CA GLY A 741 2.52 11.75 -3.21
C GLY A 741 2.69 13.16 -2.65
N ALA A 742 2.81 14.19 -3.50
CA ALA A 742 2.75 15.57 -3.03
C ALA A 742 1.40 15.89 -2.36
N ALA A 743 1.45 16.50 -1.18
CA ALA A 743 0.27 16.85 -0.38
C ALA A 743 -0.50 18.02 -1.04
N ILE A 744 -1.72 17.73 -1.49
CA ILE A 744 -2.49 18.67 -2.33
C ILE A 744 -3.01 19.90 -1.59
N ASN A 745 -3.27 19.78 -0.28
CA ASN A 745 -3.84 20.82 0.58
C ASN A 745 -2.84 21.37 1.62
N VAL A 746 -1.54 21.17 1.42
CA VAL A 746 -0.50 21.70 2.32
C VAL A 746 -0.50 23.24 2.29
N THR A 747 -0.26 23.89 3.42
CA THR A 747 -0.24 25.35 3.52
C THR A 747 1.18 25.89 3.56
N SER A 748 1.42 27.01 2.88
CA SER A 748 2.67 27.78 2.99
C SER A 748 2.76 28.54 4.32
N SER A 749 3.88 29.23 4.58
CA SER A 749 4.05 30.10 5.76
C SER A 749 3.00 31.21 5.88
N ARG A 750 2.40 31.63 4.76
CA ARG A 750 1.29 32.61 4.72
C ARG A 750 -0.09 31.95 4.81
N GLY A 751 -0.12 30.64 5.08
CA GLY A 751 -1.33 29.82 5.11
C GLY A 751 -1.93 29.54 3.73
N HIS A 752 -1.32 29.96 2.62
CA HIS A 752 -1.87 29.72 1.28
C HIS A 752 -1.69 28.25 0.89
N THR A 753 -2.72 27.61 0.34
CA THR A 753 -2.62 26.27 -0.30
C THR A 753 -2.11 26.37 -1.75
N PRO A 754 -1.68 25.26 -2.38
CA PRO A 754 -1.34 25.23 -3.82
C PRO A 754 -2.45 25.79 -4.72
N LEU A 755 -3.72 25.56 -4.38
CA LEU A 755 -4.87 26.12 -5.10
C LEU A 755 -4.89 27.66 -5.04
N HIS A 756 -4.64 28.25 -3.86
CA HIS A 756 -4.50 29.70 -3.71
C HIS A 756 -3.37 30.25 -4.57
N HIS A 757 -2.21 29.57 -4.65
CA HIS A 757 -1.10 29.99 -5.51
C HIS A 757 -1.47 29.99 -7.00
N CYS A 758 -2.21 28.97 -7.47
CA CYS A 758 -2.67 28.92 -8.85
C CYS A 758 -3.60 30.10 -9.18
N ILE A 759 -4.53 30.43 -8.27
CA ILE A 759 -5.47 31.55 -8.44
C ILE A 759 -4.72 32.88 -8.45
N LEU A 760 -3.85 33.11 -7.47
CA LEU A 760 -3.04 34.33 -7.36
C LEU A 760 -2.10 34.55 -8.54
N ARG A 761 -1.64 33.46 -9.18
CA ARG A 761 -0.78 33.51 -10.37
C ARG A 761 -1.55 33.39 -11.70
N GLY A 762 -2.88 33.33 -11.66
CA GLY A 762 -3.70 33.22 -12.86
C GLY A 762 -3.57 31.89 -13.62
N LYS A 763 -3.04 30.84 -12.99
CA LYS A 763 -2.82 29.52 -13.62
C LYS A 763 -4.08 28.66 -13.60
N ALA A 764 -5.04 29.00 -14.46
CA ALA A 764 -6.33 28.31 -14.52
C ALA A 764 -6.19 26.79 -14.78
N ALA A 765 -5.34 26.37 -15.72
CA ALA A 765 -5.14 24.95 -16.01
C ALA A 765 -4.59 24.15 -14.81
N CYS A 766 -3.69 24.75 -14.02
CA CYS A 766 -3.16 24.14 -12.80
C CYS A 766 -4.22 24.10 -11.69
N ALA A 767 -5.03 25.15 -11.54
CA ALA A 767 -6.15 25.17 -10.60
C ALA A 767 -7.20 24.09 -10.93
N LYS A 768 -7.57 23.92 -12.21
CA LYS A 768 -8.48 22.84 -12.66
C LYS A 768 -7.93 21.46 -12.31
N LEU A 769 -6.62 21.24 -12.55
CA LEU A 769 -5.97 19.99 -12.21
C LEU A 769 -5.99 19.72 -10.70
N LEU A 770 -5.65 20.72 -9.87
CA LEU A 770 -5.68 20.54 -8.41
C LEU A 770 -7.10 20.19 -7.92
N LEU A 771 -8.13 20.89 -8.41
CA LEU A 771 -9.52 20.61 -8.07
C LEU A 771 -9.95 19.20 -8.51
N SER A 772 -9.59 18.77 -9.74
CA SER A 772 -9.91 17.41 -10.22
C SER A 772 -9.20 16.30 -9.43
N ARG A 773 -8.11 16.64 -8.71
CA ARG A 773 -7.35 15.73 -7.86
C ARG A 773 -7.64 15.85 -6.36
N GLY A 774 -8.69 16.59 -5.99
CA GLY A 774 -9.20 16.66 -4.61
C GLY A 774 -8.61 17.79 -3.78
N ALA A 775 -8.17 18.89 -4.40
CA ALA A 775 -7.86 20.11 -3.66
C ALA A 775 -9.13 20.65 -2.99
N ASP A 776 -9.03 21.04 -1.73
CA ASP A 776 -10.14 21.57 -0.95
C ASP A 776 -10.41 23.04 -1.32
N PRO A 777 -11.55 23.37 -1.97
CA PRO A 777 -11.89 24.73 -2.33
C PRO A 777 -12.33 25.58 -1.13
N GLN A 778 -12.67 24.94 0.00
CA GLN A 778 -13.10 25.59 1.24
C GLN A 778 -11.95 25.84 2.22
N ALA A 779 -10.76 25.33 1.91
CA ALA A 779 -9.57 25.62 2.72
C ALA A 779 -9.34 27.14 2.77
N VAL A 780 -9.20 27.66 4.00
CA VAL A 780 -8.93 29.08 4.23
C VAL A 780 -7.43 29.33 4.37
N ASN A 781 -6.97 30.46 3.86
CA ASN A 781 -5.59 30.88 4.01
C ASN A 781 -5.31 31.55 5.38
N GLY A 782 -4.08 32.02 5.61
CA GLY A 782 -3.71 32.68 6.88
C GLY A 782 -4.43 34.00 7.15
N ALA A 783 -5.10 34.58 6.14
CA ALA A 783 -5.97 35.74 6.28
C ALA A 783 -7.46 35.37 6.46
N GLY A 784 -7.77 34.09 6.64
CA GLY A 784 -9.13 33.57 6.77
C GLY A 784 -9.94 33.54 5.46
N LYS A 785 -9.28 33.68 4.31
CA LYS A 785 -9.94 33.75 2.99
C LYS A 785 -9.92 32.41 2.27
N THR A 786 -11.04 32.06 1.67
CA THR A 786 -11.20 30.90 0.78
C THR A 786 -10.61 31.16 -0.61
N ALA A 787 -10.46 30.09 -1.40
CA ALA A 787 -10.03 30.17 -2.80
C ALA A 787 -10.94 31.10 -3.64
N MET A 788 -12.25 31.10 -3.37
CA MET A 788 -13.23 31.95 -4.07
C MET A 788 -13.02 33.44 -3.75
N GLU A 789 -12.83 33.77 -2.48
CA GLU A 789 -12.61 35.16 -2.05
C GLU A 789 -11.29 35.70 -2.62
N VAL A 790 -10.24 34.88 -2.64
CA VAL A 790 -8.96 35.24 -3.28
C VAL A 790 -9.13 35.39 -4.80
N ALA A 791 -9.96 34.60 -5.46
CA ALA A 791 -10.24 34.73 -6.89
C ALA A 791 -10.94 36.06 -7.23
N VAL A 792 -11.88 36.50 -6.39
CA VAL A 792 -12.55 37.80 -6.52
C VAL A 792 -11.57 38.95 -6.34
N GLU A 793 -10.72 38.90 -5.30
CA GLU A 793 -9.73 39.95 -5.02
C GLU A 793 -8.65 40.07 -6.10
N SER A 794 -8.18 38.94 -6.62
CA SER A 794 -7.17 38.87 -7.68
C SER A 794 -7.73 39.09 -9.10
N LYS A 795 -9.05 39.29 -9.24
CA LYS A 795 -9.75 39.43 -10.53
C LYS A 795 -9.52 38.23 -11.48
N PHE A 796 -9.47 37.02 -10.93
CA PHE A 796 -9.30 35.79 -11.68
C PHE A 796 -10.53 35.52 -12.58
N ARG A 797 -10.32 35.21 -13.87
CA ARG A 797 -11.38 35.27 -14.91
C ARG A 797 -11.83 33.93 -15.49
N ASP A 798 -11.28 32.79 -15.06
CA ASP A 798 -11.67 31.49 -15.62
C ASP A 798 -12.98 31.01 -14.96
N SER A 799 -14.07 31.09 -15.73
CA SER A 799 -15.43 30.76 -15.26
C SER A 799 -15.59 29.30 -14.85
N GLU A 800 -14.83 28.38 -15.42
CA GLU A 800 -14.91 26.94 -15.13
C GLU A 800 -14.21 26.61 -13.80
N VAL A 801 -13.07 27.24 -13.51
CA VAL A 801 -12.46 27.13 -12.17
C VAL A 801 -13.37 27.75 -11.11
N LEU A 802 -13.97 28.91 -11.39
CA LEU A 802 -14.88 29.55 -10.45
C LEU A 802 -16.12 28.68 -10.18
N SER A 803 -16.67 28.01 -11.20
CA SER A 803 -17.78 27.07 -10.99
C SER A 803 -17.36 25.84 -10.18
N LEU A 804 -16.17 25.27 -10.46
CA LEU A 804 -15.64 24.13 -9.71
C LEU A 804 -15.38 24.46 -8.23
N ILE A 805 -15.03 25.71 -7.91
CA ILE A 805 -14.89 26.18 -6.53
C ILE A 805 -16.27 26.34 -5.88
N SER A 806 -17.27 26.87 -6.60
CA SER A 806 -18.63 27.12 -6.07
C SER A 806 -19.52 25.87 -5.93
N ASP A 807 -19.35 24.87 -6.80
CA ASP A 807 -20.19 23.65 -6.84
C ASP A 807 -19.94 22.70 -5.66
N SER A 808 -18.99 23.02 -4.80
CA SER A 808 -18.62 22.27 -3.58
C SER A 808 -19.61 22.44 -2.41
N ASN A 809 -20.66 23.25 -2.58
CA ASN A 809 -21.71 23.53 -1.58
C ASN A 809 -22.88 22.52 -1.61
N GLY A 810 -22.64 21.27 -2.03
CA GLY A 810 -23.65 20.21 -2.16
C GLY A 810 -23.57 19.14 -1.09
#